data_AF-A0A7X6PS18-F1
#
_entry.id   AF-A0A7X6PS18-F1
#
_cell.length_a   1.000
_cell.length_b   1.000
_cell.length_c   1.000
_cell.angle_alpha   90.00
_cell.angle_beta   90.00
_cell.angle_gamma   90.00
#
_symmetry.space_group_name_H-M   'P 1'
#
loop_
_entity.id
_entity.type
_entity.pdbx_description
1 polymer ?
#
loop_
_entity_poly.entity_id
_entity_poly.type
_entity_poly.pdbx_seq_one_letter_code
_entity_poly.pdbx_strand_id
1 'polypeptide(L)'
;MAVRIKSIPLSLRRRTVIVMSVSLLIILVVALTIVWRATGRSESRNATVIRLNERAAGQMSVAGTGSNLIALPATNLVTHGSFCPQMVHTQYFASSGDTDEFSFKVADTQLRVPLKEDYYAGANFSLYRESSSEMALLSSGQITGYDTGRVSLKRSVELPSLVPEGVRWNAFTEYDDATYVCGTSGAMVRIPRDGSAELIAFSFQADLTAIASGPNGFIAGDTSGRLFASQDGISWSLAATSASGSVIRAIEYIALPDYENGFFLASGGPGELYFGHTSGLEQLQFSMEDTVTALVQSGDGMVYALGDRGNVMASSNGIQWQLDEMLVGKQGWLAGEAAGGITFLVGAGGQMAIMKDKEPVRHFDADAIFDKLGRWYQGTGPVKGWPDLMDVMVMSSSKLVVVTSGGNLIYSSDQGETWSRQTPFGETRVNRLKLMPSGDIFLSHRDGTMTRAELTARLLFGPKLDGEQVTASDLISISLPVLSSLDTRLLQPPYREEPLREGEWAISGGATMTTSQDIWTGRAGYDSGGACSLSFDPISTQQESDMTDPLLRDRLFSIRRGTTDPQVITNSNRPYLNARIAQKLDLSRLVQNDTLPFYRLEFDARVSGEVEGQIEIWFTGSLPEVTESVTIQGDVWQHRRISLLFPRGLKEDDELWLNIGFSGSGTLHLDNIWFGRSDDALGALSSALPEDNQMFTPDVMRLDAVPIGRASHIDEVWCLPEGTGCATGQDTGVHNLGAALQLTERMGAVPWLVIDLYTTPEELSHLIEYLAGSPLSTYGKLRSRDGAIGRWTDAFDVLYIEIADLQGELPNDVSRANYVHWIMNQLTATPDFSDIRHKLFFIDSMRYDDGRCHTTVDYHAGDFIIHEPVTDAIKLEAIVNEWINEIPRRRIAGSTFMPELIRSISFEHFSSQVRMVDATVAALADLGNNSALALLDVDLSEKPYLSLKHVAVRSLYSVRGLAGKTLLEKPVIIREGKSDERKSSYPDDKSDSDRNVEFFAFSSRDSKTLFALNFGQSSHIVSVQGFDQRLKASFELFDHRGNVISEGIWKFKRDDFTLLPGGVLVIRQETAPPR
;
A
#
# COMPACT_ATOMS: atom_id res chain seq x y z
N MET A 1 43.41 -14.10 55.27
CA MET A 1 44.30 -13.08 55.88
C MET A 1 43.56 -12.46 57.05
N ALA A 2 44.01 -12.73 58.28
CA ALA A 2 43.35 -12.30 59.50
C ALA A 2 43.63 -10.82 59.78
N VAL A 3 42.59 -10.00 59.94
CA VAL A 3 42.73 -8.64 60.50
C VAL A 3 41.77 -8.51 61.68
N ARG A 4 42.37 -8.52 62.88
CA ARG A 4 41.75 -8.19 64.16
C ARG A 4 41.30 -6.72 64.15
N ILE A 5 40.01 -6.46 64.24
CA ILE A 5 39.49 -5.13 64.56
C ILE A 5 39.61 -4.93 66.08
N LYS A 6 40.60 -4.12 66.49
CA LYS A 6 40.72 -3.60 67.86
C LYS A 6 39.88 -2.32 67.99
N SER A 7 39.00 -2.34 69.00
CA SER A 7 38.59 -1.22 69.86
C SER A 7 38.19 0.11 69.20
N ILE A 8 36.90 0.27 68.93
CA ILE A 8 36.25 1.59 68.85
C ILE A 8 35.76 1.96 70.27
N PRO A 9 36.01 3.18 70.79
CA PRO A 9 35.63 3.59 72.13
C PRO A 9 34.10 3.57 72.35
N LEU A 10 33.65 3.14 73.53
CA LEU A 10 32.24 3.06 73.93
C LEU A 10 31.46 4.39 73.81
N SER A 11 32.15 5.54 73.76
CA SER A 11 31.53 6.86 73.58
C SER A 11 31.03 7.14 72.15
N LEU A 12 31.57 6.46 71.14
CA LEU A 12 31.12 6.57 69.75
C LEU A 12 29.87 5.72 69.46
N ARG A 13 29.66 4.60 70.17
CA ARG A 13 28.47 3.75 69.99
C ARG A 13 27.16 4.47 70.29
N ARG A 14 27.11 5.33 71.33
CA ARG A 14 25.87 6.07 71.63
C ARG A 14 25.57 7.12 70.57
N ARG A 15 26.54 7.91 70.11
CA ARG A 15 26.29 8.94 69.09
C ARG A 15 25.98 8.35 67.73
N THR A 16 26.69 7.31 67.27
CA THR A 16 26.43 6.70 65.96
C THR A 16 25.12 5.92 65.96
N VAL A 17 24.74 5.25 67.06
CA VAL A 17 23.44 4.57 67.16
C VAL A 17 22.30 5.59 67.29
N ILE A 18 22.48 6.69 68.02
CA ILE A 18 21.46 7.76 68.09
C ILE A 18 21.32 8.45 66.74
N VAL A 19 22.42 8.78 66.05
CA VAL A 19 22.37 9.41 64.72
C VAL A 19 21.78 8.45 63.70
N MET A 20 22.16 7.16 63.67
CA MET A 20 21.51 6.20 62.78
C MET A 20 20.03 6.00 63.14
N SER A 21 19.67 5.95 64.42
CA SER A 21 18.26 5.80 64.81
C SER A 21 17.46 7.05 64.45
N VAL A 22 18.02 8.25 64.60
CA VAL A 22 17.38 9.52 64.22
C VAL A 22 17.32 9.66 62.70
N SER A 23 18.36 9.30 61.95
CA SER A 23 18.34 9.29 60.49
C SER A 23 17.36 8.24 59.95
N LEU A 24 17.31 7.04 60.54
CA LEU A 24 16.35 6.02 60.17
C LEU A 24 14.93 6.42 60.55
N LEU A 25 14.73 7.09 61.69
CA LEU A 25 13.44 7.66 62.08
C LEU A 25 13.05 8.81 61.16
N ILE A 26 13.97 9.66 60.72
CA ILE A 26 13.71 10.74 59.77
C ILE A 26 13.39 10.15 58.40
N ILE A 27 14.14 9.16 57.91
CA ILE A 27 13.84 8.47 56.65
C ILE A 27 12.50 7.75 56.76
N LEU A 28 12.21 7.09 57.88
CA LEU A 28 10.93 6.43 58.11
C LEU A 28 9.80 7.46 58.21
N VAL A 29 9.99 8.60 58.86
CA VAL A 29 8.99 9.66 58.97
C VAL A 29 8.79 10.36 57.63
N VAL A 30 9.85 10.59 56.85
CA VAL A 30 9.80 11.15 55.49
C VAL A 30 9.15 10.16 54.54
N ALA A 31 9.52 8.88 54.58
CA ALA A 31 8.86 7.83 53.82
C ALA A 31 7.40 7.67 54.26
N LEU A 32 7.09 7.76 55.56
CA LEU A 32 5.73 7.69 56.08
C LEU A 32 4.94 8.95 55.75
N THR A 33 5.56 10.13 55.63
CA THR A 33 4.89 11.37 55.19
C THR A 33 4.75 11.44 53.69
N ILE A 34 5.68 10.89 52.91
CA ILE A 34 5.54 10.68 51.46
C ILE A 34 4.45 9.65 51.22
N VAL A 35 4.44 8.53 51.95
CA VAL A 35 3.37 7.53 51.90
C VAL A 35 2.07 8.14 52.43
N TRP A 36 2.04 8.93 53.49
CA TRP A 36 0.80 9.58 53.97
C TRP A 36 0.27 10.66 53.04
N ARG A 37 1.16 11.40 52.35
CA ARG A 37 0.79 12.35 51.31
C ARG A 37 0.33 11.64 50.04
N ALA A 38 1.05 10.62 49.59
CA ALA A 38 0.68 9.79 48.44
C ALA A 38 -0.59 8.97 48.69
N THR A 39 -0.83 8.54 49.93
CA THR A 39 -2.05 7.83 50.37
C THR A 39 -3.13 8.75 50.94
N GLY A 40 -2.95 10.08 50.87
CA GLY A 40 -3.94 11.13 51.17
C GLY A 40 -4.88 10.89 52.34
N ARG A 41 -4.38 10.43 53.50
CA ARG A 41 -5.22 9.98 54.63
C ARG A 41 -5.71 11.08 55.59
N SER A 42 -5.36 12.36 55.38
CA SER A 42 -5.62 13.45 56.37
C SER A 42 -6.36 14.68 55.84
N GLU A 43 -6.74 14.74 54.57
CA GLU A 43 -7.70 15.72 54.09
C GLU A 43 -8.95 14.98 53.64
N SER A 44 -10.13 15.55 53.87
CA SER A 44 -11.37 14.98 53.33
C SER A 44 -11.22 14.88 51.82
N ARG A 45 -10.87 13.69 51.31
CA ARG A 45 -10.72 13.44 49.88
C ARG A 45 -12.02 13.86 49.22
N ASN A 46 -11.97 14.93 48.44
CA ASN A 46 -13.11 15.41 47.67
C ASN A 46 -13.31 14.43 46.51
N ALA A 47 -13.84 13.24 46.81
CA ALA A 47 -14.16 12.25 45.80
C ALA A 47 -15.39 12.70 45.01
N THR A 48 -15.33 12.55 43.68
CA THR A 48 -16.48 12.63 42.80
C THR A 48 -17.36 11.41 43.07
N VAL A 49 -18.54 11.64 43.63
CA VAL A 49 -19.49 10.58 43.98
C VAL A 49 -20.51 10.47 42.86
N ILE A 50 -20.59 9.30 42.23
CA ILE A 50 -21.57 9.01 41.16
C ILE A 50 -22.58 7.96 41.60
N ARG A 51 -23.77 7.99 40.99
CA ARG A 51 -24.80 6.96 41.11
C ARG A 51 -25.20 6.45 39.75
N LEU A 52 -25.15 5.13 39.58
CA LEU A 52 -25.63 4.46 38.38
C LEU A 52 -27.14 4.64 38.22
N ASN A 53 -27.58 4.91 36.99
CA ASN A 53 -28.99 4.80 36.63
C ASN A 53 -29.39 3.34 36.48
N GLU A 54 -30.69 3.07 36.60
CA GLU A 54 -31.28 1.75 36.31
C GLU A 54 -32.01 1.74 34.96
N ARG A 55 -32.11 2.90 34.31
CA ARG A 55 -32.73 3.06 32.99
C ARG A 55 -31.69 2.83 31.90
N ALA A 56 -32.06 2.04 30.90
CA ALA A 56 -31.28 1.92 29.69
C ALA A 56 -31.36 3.24 28.89
N ALA A 57 -30.22 3.70 28.36
CA ALA A 57 -30.16 4.86 27.48
C ALA A 57 -30.87 4.59 26.13
N GLY A 58 -30.90 3.31 25.72
CA GLY A 58 -31.59 2.83 24.53
C GLY A 58 -32.15 1.42 24.71
N GLN A 59 -32.82 0.89 23.69
CA GLN A 59 -33.36 -0.49 23.70
C GLN A 59 -32.41 -1.51 23.08
N MET A 60 -31.25 -1.08 22.58
CA MET A 60 -30.31 -1.92 21.86
C MET A 60 -29.43 -2.75 22.81
N SER A 61 -29.30 -4.04 22.50
CA SER A 61 -28.27 -4.90 23.09
C SER A 61 -26.97 -4.74 22.32
N VAL A 62 -25.87 -4.61 23.06
CA VAL A 62 -24.52 -4.68 22.54
C VAL A 62 -24.29 -6.11 22.02
N ALA A 63 -23.82 -6.22 20.78
CA ALA A 63 -23.39 -7.49 20.18
C ALA A 63 -22.06 -7.94 20.79
N GLY A 64 -21.14 -7.02 21.04
CA GLY A 64 -19.90 -7.29 21.76
C GLY A 64 -18.81 -6.25 21.48
N THR A 65 -17.58 -6.64 21.80
CA THR A 65 -16.36 -5.94 21.39
C THR A 65 -15.36 -6.97 20.86
N GLY A 66 -14.61 -6.62 19.83
CA GLY A 66 -13.79 -7.60 19.13
C GLY A 66 -12.53 -6.99 18.52
N SER A 67 -11.82 -7.80 17.73
CA SER A 67 -10.63 -7.34 17.02
C SER A 67 -10.86 -7.37 15.51
N ASN A 68 -10.39 -6.33 14.84
CA ASN A 68 -10.09 -6.40 13.42
C ASN A 68 -8.67 -6.93 13.28
N LEU A 69 -8.55 -8.19 12.86
CA LEU A 69 -7.27 -8.87 12.71
C LEU A 69 -6.64 -8.43 11.40
N ILE A 70 -5.65 -7.55 11.48
CA ILE A 70 -4.92 -7.01 10.33
C ILE A 70 -3.91 -8.04 9.80
N ALA A 71 -3.22 -8.74 10.70
CA ALA A 71 -2.16 -9.67 10.35
C ALA A 71 -1.84 -10.68 11.46
N LEU A 72 -1.14 -11.77 11.09
CA LEU A 72 -0.61 -12.79 12.00
C LEU A 72 0.92 -12.93 11.84
N PRO A 73 1.62 -13.55 12.80
CA PRO A 73 3.02 -13.89 12.61
C PRO A 73 3.18 -14.88 11.45
N ALA A 74 4.02 -14.54 10.48
CA ALA A 74 4.33 -15.44 9.37
C ALA A 74 5.09 -16.69 9.86
N THR A 75 4.72 -17.84 9.31
CA THR A 75 5.47 -19.10 9.45
C THR A 75 6.58 -19.24 8.41
N ASN A 76 6.49 -18.47 7.32
CA ASN A 76 7.44 -18.49 6.23
C ASN A 76 8.29 -17.21 6.22
N LEU A 77 9.60 -17.37 6.36
CA LEU A 77 10.59 -16.30 6.26
C LEU A 77 10.99 -16.01 4.80
N VAL A 78 10.62 -16.90 3.86
CA VAL A 78 10.77 -16.65 2.43
C VAL A 78 9.58 -15.85 1.94
N THR A 79 9.88 -14.78 1.20
CA THR A 79 8.87 -13.94 0.57
C THR A 79 8.62 -14.44 -0.85
N HIS A 80 7.34 -14.54 -1.27
CA HIS A 80 6.97 -14.92 -2.63
C HIS A 80 7.55 -16.28 -3.06
N GLY A 81 7.48 -17.28 -2.17
CA GLY A 81 8.08 -18.61 -2.38
C GLY A 81 7.39 -19.47 -3.44
N SER A 82 6.16 -19.12 -3.84
CA SER A 82 5.40 -19.78 -4.90
C SER A 82 5.57 -19.17 -6.28
N PHE A 83 6.21 -18.01 -6.39
CA PHE A 83 6.34 -17.28 -7.65
C PHE A 83 4.99 -17.00 -8.35
N CYS A 84 3.90 -16.88 -7.59
CA CYS A 84 2.58 -16.51 -8.12
C CYS A 84 2.66 -15.20 -8.92
N PRO A 85 1.95 -15.05 -10.05
CA PRO A 85 1.97 -13.81 -10.82
C PRO A 85 1.44 -12.65 -9.98
N GLN A 86 1.94 -11.44 -10.25
CA GLN A 86 1.27 -10.24 -9.76
C GLN A 86 -0.03 -10.08 -10.56
N MET A 87 -1.15 -9.84 -9.90
CA MET A 87 -2.37 -9.51 -10.63
C MET A 87 -2.47 -8.01 -10.83
N VAL A 88 -2.74 -7.58 -12.06
CA VAL A 88 -3.19 -6.23 -12.35
C VAL A 88 -4.69 -6.31 -12.56
N HIS A 89 -5.42 -5.74 -11.61
CA HIS A 89 -6.85 -5.56 -11.70
C HIS A 89 -7.15 -4.11 -12.08
N THR A 90 -8.03 -3.91 -13.06
CA THR A 90 -8.46 -2.58 -13.47
C THR A 90 -9.91 -2.62 -13.90
N GLN A 91 -10.59 -1.49 -13.73
CA GLN A 91 -11.95 -1.30 -14.18
C GLN A 91 -12.03 -0.07 -15.08
N TYR A 92 -12.82 -0.17 -16.14
CA TYR A 92 -13.07 0.95 -17.05
C TYR A 92 -14.55 1.08 -17.38
N PHE A 93 -14.99 2.31 -17.61
CA PHE A 93 -16.32 2.62 -18.11
C PHE A 93 -16.29 2.91 -19.60
N ALA A 94 -17.23 2.32 -20.33
CA ALA A 94 -17.35 2.50 -21.75
C ALA A 94 -17.75 3.96 -22.07
N SER A 95 -16.96 4.60 -22.91
CA SER A 95 -17.37 5.80 -23.64
C SER A 95 -18.21 5.44 -24.88
N SER A 96 -17.88 4.31 -25.50
CA SER A 96 -18.58 3.70 -26.63
C SER A 96 -18.07 2.28 -26.84
N GLY A 97 -18.73 1.50 -27.69
CA GLY A 97 -18.19 0.22 -28.14
C GLY A 97 -19.06 -0.42 -29.22
N ASP A 98 -18.80 -1.70 -29.48
CA ASP A 98 -19.57 -2.54 -30.39
C ASP A 98 -19.71 -3.93 -29.76
N THR A 99 -19.97 -4.96 -30.55
CA THR A 99 -20.15 -6.34 -30.07
C THR A 99 -18.89 -7.01 -29.52
N ASP A 100 -17.70 -6.54 -29.89
CA ASP A 100 -16.38 -7.11 -29.57
C ASP A 100 -15.33 -6.00 -29.33
N GLU A 101 -15.82 -4.78 -29.17
CA GLU A 101 -15.02 -3.57 -28.99
C GLU A 101 -15.51 -2.80 -27.76
N PHE A 102 -14.59 -2.42 -26.88
CA PHE A 102 -14.83 -1.55 -25.73
C PHE A 102 -13.88 -0.35 -25.79
N SER A 103 -14.41 0.87 -25.88
CA SER A 103 -13.61 2.10 -25.96
C SER A 103 -13.84 2.98 -24.74
N PHE A 104 -12.75 3.48 -24.15
CA PHE A 104 -12.80 4.38 -23.00
C PHE A 104 -11.85 5.57 -23.17
N LYS A 105 -12.13 6.63 -22.42
CA LYS A 105 -11.32 7.85 -22.38
C LYS A 105 -10.34 7.75 -21.22
N VAL A 106 -9.07 8.07 -21.47
CA VAL A 106 -8.04 8.02 -20.43
C VAL A 106 -8.32 9.03 -19.31
N ALA A 107 -8.83 10.23 -19.66
CA ALA A 107 -9.15 11.28 -18.69
C ALA A 107 -10.30 10.95 -17.73
N ASP A 108 -11.16 9.99 -18.09
CA ASP A 108 -12.28 9.53 -17.26
C ASP A 108 -11.87 8.37 -16.34
N THR A 109 -10.63 7.88 -16.44
CA THR A 109 -10.12 6.81 -15.60
C THR A 109 -9.55 7.36 -14.28
N GLN A 110 -9.75 6.62 -13.20
CA GLN A 110 -9.13 6.93 -11.90
C GLN A 110 -7.69 6.37 -11.78
N LEU A 111 -7.27 5.53 -12.73
CA LEU A 111 -5.99 4.82 -12.75
C LEU A 111 -5.12 5.26 -13.93
N ARG A 112 -3.79 5.15 -13.81
CA ARG A 112 -2.88 5.37 -14.95
C ARG A 112 -3.11 4.29 -16.02
N VAL A 113 -3.43 4.72 -17.23
CA VAL A 113 -3.66 3.82 -18.36
C VAL A 113 -2.33 3.39 -19.00
N PRO A 114 -2.06 2.08 -19.16
CA PRO A 114 -0.88 1.60 -19.85
C PRO A 114 -0.87 2.05 -21.32
N LEU A 115 0.24 2.66 -21.75
CA LEU A 115 0.42 3.14 -23.12
C LEU A 115 1.15 2.14 -24.03
N LYS A 116 1.23 0.87 -23.62
CA LYS A 116 1.83 -0.21 -24.41
C LYS A 116 0.75 -0.93 -25.20
N GLU A 117 0.93 -1.06 -26.51
CA GLU A 117 0.01 -1.84 -27.36
C GLU A 117 -0.04 -3.29 -26.87
N ASP A 118 -1.23 -3.88 -26.93
CA ASP A 118 -1.51 -5.27 -26.50
C ASP A 118 -1.12 -5.57 -25.04
N TYR A 119 -0.96 -4.54 -24.20
CA TYR A 119 -0.66 -4.71 -22.76
C TYR A 119 -1.66 -5.64 -22.06
N TYR A 120 -2.95 -5.49 -22.38
CA TYR A 120 -4.02 -6.33 -21.84
C TYR A 120 -4.28 -7.60 -22.66
N ALA A 121 -3.54 -7.89 -23.73
CA ALA A 121 -3.80 -9.08 -24.53
C ALA A 121 -3.61 -10.35 -23.69
N GLY A 122 -4.60 -11.24 -23.72
CA GLY A 122 -4.65 -12.45 -22.89
C GLY A 122 -5.21 -12.22 -21.49
N ALA A 123 -5.49 -10.98 -21.07
CA ALA A 123 -6.16 -10.70 -19.81
C ALA A 123 -7.59 -11.26 -19.81
N ASN A 124 -8.04 -11.74 -18.66
CA ASN A 124 -9.44 -12.11 -18.47
C ASN A 124 -10.28 -10.85 -18.29
N PHE A 125 -11.51 -10.87 -18.80
CA PHE A 125 -12.45 -9.78 -18.57
C PHE A 125 -13.83 -10.29 -18.17
N SER A 126 -14.54 -9.45 -17.43
CA SER A 126 -15.98 -9.55 -17.21
C SER A 126 -16.63 -8.22 -17.56
N LEU A 127 -17.60 -8.25 -18.47
CA LEU A 127 -18.33 -7.08 -18.95
C LEU A 127 -19.73 -7.08 -18.36
N TYR A 128 -20.10 -5.96 -17.75
CA TYR A 128 -21.36 -5.78 -17.06
C TYR A 128 -22.16 -4.61 -17.64
N ARG A 129 -23.48 -4.78 -17.66
CA ARG A 129 -24.43 -3.69 -17.84
C ARG A 129 -25.07 -3.36 -16.52
N GLU A 130 -24.93 -2.10 -16.14
CA GLU A 130 -25.57 -1.56 -14.96
C GLU A 130 -26.95 -0.99 -15.29
N SER A 131 -27.92 -1.30 -14.45
CA SER A 131 -29.21 -0.64 -14.37
C SER A 131 -29.41 -0.07 -12.97
N SER A 132 -30.52 0.62 -12.72
CA SER A 132 -30.81 1.18 -11.39
C SER A 132 -31.05 0.13 -10.30
N SER A 133 -31.12 -1.16 -10.62
CA SER A 133 -31.44 -2.23 -9.66
C SER A 133 -30.61 -3.50 -9.82
N GLU A 134 -29.85 -3.64 -10.90
CA GLU A 134 -29.05 -4.83 -11.16
C GLU A 134 -27.79 -4.51 -11.95
N MET A 135 -26.74 -5.27 -11.68
CA MET A 135 -25.55 -5.39 -12.51
C MET A 135 -25.60 -6.75 -13.20
N ALA A 136 -25.86 -6.75 -14.50
CA ALA A 136 -26.00 -7.97 -15.30
C ALA A 136 -24.69 -8.25 -16.04
N LEU A 137 -24.14 -9.46 -15.88
CA LEU A 137 -23.01 -9.92 -16.67
C LEU A 137 -23.48 -10.12 -18.13
N LEU A 138 -22.89 -9.36 -19.06
CA LEU A 138 -23.14 -9.49 -20.49
C LEU A 138 -22.28 -10.58 -21.13
N SER A 139 -20.99 -10.60 -20.77
CA SER A 139 -20.02 -11.56 -21.31
C SER A 139 -18.77 -11.61 -20.44
N SER A 140 -18.06 -12.72 -20.50
CA SER A 140 -16.75 -12.91 -19.91
C SER A 140 -15.88 -13.67 -20.90
N GLY A 141 -14.57 -13.40 -20.89
CA GLY A 141 -13.66 -14.05 -21.82
C GLY A 141 -12.27 -13.46 -21.73
N GLN A 142 -11.59 -13.35 -22.87
CA GLN A 142 -10.23 -12.81 -22.95
C GLN A 142 -10.17 -11.58 -23.84
N ILE A 143 -9.36 -10.62 -23.42
CA ILE A 143 -8.95 -9.49 -24.25
C ILE A 143 -8.03 -10.04 -25.35
N THR A 144 -8.38 -9.78 -26.61
CA THR A 144 -7.64 -10.27 -27.78
C THR A 144 -6.71 -9.22 -28.38
N GLY A 145 -6.93 -7.95 -28.04
CA GLY A 145 -6.07 -6.85 -28.45
C GLY A 145 -6.34 -5.60 -27.64
N TYR A 146 -5.33 -4.75 -27.55
CA TYR A 146 -5.42 -3.47 -26.86
C TYR A 146 -4.74 -2.39 -27.70
N ASP A 147 -5.56 -1.49 -28.22
CA ASP A 147 -5.19 -0.42 -29.15
C ASP A 147 -5.25 0.93 -28.42
N THR A 148 -4.08 1.40 -27.97
CA THR A 148 -3.95 2.65 -27.20
C THR A 148 -3.40 3.79 -28.06
N GLY A 149 -3.39 5.02 -27.56
CA GLY A 149 -2.86 6.16 -28.31
C GLY A 149 -3.79 6.69 -29.42
N ARG A 150 -5.12 6.54 -29.27
CA ARG A 150 -6.10 7.16 -30.19
C ARG A 150 -6.42 8.58 -29.71
N VAL A 151 -6.69 9.48 -30.66
CA VAL A 151 -6.99 10.89 -30.36
C VAL A 151 -8.44 11.21 -30.67
N SER A 152 -9.15 11.81 -29.72
CA SER A 152 -10.55 12.23 -29.88
C SER A 152 -10.77 13.67 -29.37
N LEU A 153 -11.99 14.20 -29.57
CA LEU A 153 -12.50 15.44 -28.97
C LEU A 153 -11.56 16.66 -29.03
N LYS A 154 -11.13 17.01 -30.24
CA LYS A 154 -10.31 18.20 -30.49
C LYS A 154 -11.14 19.47 -30.33
N ARG A 155 -10.74 20.35 -29.43
CA ARG A 155 -11.37 21.65 -29.19
C ARG A 155 -10.33 22.75 -29.03
N SER A 156 -10.66 23.95 -29.49
CA SER A 156 -9.84 25.13 -29.21
C SER A 156 -9.96 25.48 -27.72
N VAL A 157 -8.86 25.88 -27.10
CA VAL A 157 -8.88 26.45 -25.74
C VAL A 157 -9.21 27.92 -25.86
N GLU A 158 -10.22 28.38 -25.13
CA GLU A 158 -10.58 29.80 -25.05
C GLU A 158 -9.65 30.49 -24.06
N LEU A 159 -8.66 31.24 -24.57
CA LEU A 159 -7.71 31.97 -23.74
C LEU A 159 -8.32 33.27 -23.21
N PRO A 160 -7.99 33.70 -21.96
CA PRO A 160 -8.45 34.98 -21.42
C PRO A 160 -8.05 36.16 -22.30
N SER A 161 -8.92 37.16 -22.41
CA SER A 161 -8.65 38.39 -23.18
C SER A 161 -7.50 39.23 -22.63
N LEU A 162 -7.05 38.97 -21.39
CA LEU A 162 -5.89 39.62 -20.77
C LEU A 162 -4.55 39.01 -21.19
N VAL A 163 -4.54 37.88 -21.91
CA VAL A 163 -3.31 37.29 -22.46
C VAL A 163 -2.71 38.26 -23.51
N PRO A 164 -1.42 38.61 -23.43
CA PRO A 164 -0.79 39.48 -24.42
C PRO A 164 -0.89 38.93 -25.86
N GLU A 165 -1.04 39.81 -26.83
CA GLU A 165 -1.02 39.40 -28.24
C GLU A 165 0.36 38.86 -28.66
N GLY A 166 0.38 37.82 -29.49
CA GLY A 166 1.60 37.24 -30.05
C GLY A 166 2.42 36.37 -29.09
N VAL A 167 1.84 35.95 -27.96
CA VAL A 167 2.46 35.00 -27.03
C VAL A 167 2.78 33.69 -27.75
N ARG A 168 4.02 33.22 -27.56
CA ARG A 168 4.42 31.86 -27.93
C ARG A 168 4.46 31.01 -26.68
N TRP A 169 3.66 29.96 -26.66
CA TRP A 169 3.61 28.98 -25.57
C TRP A 169 4.72 27.95 -25.73
N ASN A 170 5.58 27.83 -24.72
CA ASN A 170 6.85 27.11 -24.83
C ASN A 170 6.88 25.78 -24.07
N ALA A 171 6.09 25.64 -23.00
CA ALA A 171 6.06 24.43 -22.18
C ALA A 171 4.72 24.25 -21.44
N PHE A 172 4.45 23.01 -21.06
CA PHE A 172 3.23 22.54 -20.39
C PHE A 172 3.60 21.66 -19.20
N THR A 173 2.80 21.70 -18.15
CA THR A 173 2.89 20.75 -17.03
C THR A 173 1.53 20.56 -16.38
N GLU A 174 1.30 19.43 -15.70
CA GLU A 174 0.04 19.12 -15.02
C GLU A 174 0.26 19.01 -13.52
N TYR A 175 -0.65 19.59 -12.75
CA TYR A 175 -0.64 19.51 -11.29
C TYR A 175 -2.05 19.74 -10.76
N ASP A 176 -2.49 18.91 -9.81
CA ASP A 176 -3.78 19.04 -9.12
C ASP A 176 -4.97 19.21 -10.11
N ASP A 177 -5.08 18.29 -11.07
CA ASP A 177 -6.11 18.27 -12.11
C ASP A 177 -6.23 19.55 -12.96
N ALA A 178 -5.14 20.31 -13.06
CA ALA A 178 -5.04 21.47 -13.94
C ALA A 178 -3.75 21.43 -14.76
N THR A 179 -3.84 21.87 -16.01
CA THR A 179 -2.69 22.08 -16.88
C THR A 179 -2.21 23.52 -16.76
N TYR A 180 -0.91 23.70 -16.52
CA TYR A 180 -0.22 24.98 -16.48
C TYR A 180 0.62 25.15 -17.74
N VAL A 181 0.55 26.35 -18.32
CA VAL A 181 1.24 26.68 -19.57
C VAL A 181 2.02 27.97 -19.39
N CYS A 182 3.27 28.00 -19.85
CA CYS A 182 4.10 29.20 -19.84
C CYS A 182 4.56 29.61 -21.24
N GLY A 183 4.76 30.91 -21.43
CA GLY A 183 5.18 31.47 -22.70
C GLY A 183 5.99 32.76 -22.60
N THR A 184 6.18 33.40 -23.75
CA THR A 184 6.87 34.69 -23.86
C THR A 184 6.16 35.81 -23.10
N SER A 185 6.89 36.88 -22.77
CA SER A 185 6.36 38.06 -22.06
C SER A 185 5.76 37.75 -20.68
N GLY A 186 6.22 36.68 -20.02
CA GLY A 186 5.76 36.24 -18.72
C GLY A 186 4.34 35.68 -18.71
N ALA A 187 3.80 35.32 -19.89
CA ALA A 187 2.45 34.79 -19.97
C ALA A 187 2.37 33.40 -19.31
N MET A 188 1.47 33.25 -18.35
CA MET A 188 1.18 31.98 -17.68
C MET A 188 -0.33 31.77 -17.58
N VAL A 189 -0.80 30.56 -17.90
CA VAL A 189 -2.23 30.21 -17.88
C VAL A 189 -2.42 28.89 -17.15
N ARG A 190 -3.46 28.83 -16.31
CA ARG A 190 -3.98 27.61 -15.69
C ARG A 190 -5.23 27.18 -16.44
N ILE A 191 -5.35 25.90 -16.76
CA ILE A 191 -6.48 25.31 -17.48
C ILE A 191 -6.98 24.13 -16.64
N PRO A 192 -8.05 24.30 -15.84
CA PRO A 192 -8.68 23.21 -15.12
C PRO A 192 -9.33 22.19 -16.06
N ARG A 193 -9.70 21.01 -15.54
CA ARG A 193 -10.38 19.94 -16.31
C ARG A 193 -11.62 20.43 -17.08
N ASP A 194 -12.38 21.39 -16.54
CA ASP A 194 -13.56 21.96 -17.20
C ASP A 194 -13.22 22.76 -18.48
N GLY A 195 -11.95 23.14 -18.66
CA GLY A 195 -11.42 23.88 -19.80
C GLY A 195 -11.46 25.40 -19.64
N SER A 196 -11.85 25.93 -18.48
CA SER A 196 -11.91 27.36 -18.20
C SER A 196 -10.52 27.96 -17.95
N ALA A 197 -9.87 28.48 -18.99
CA ALA A 197 -8.52 29.01 -18.85
C ALA A 197 -8.47 30.30 -18.01
N GLU A 198 -7.49 30.39 -17.10
CA GLU A 198 -7.29 31.50 -16.17
C GLU A 198 -5.86 32.05 -16.32
N LEU A 199 -5.71 33.38 -16.42
CA LEU A 199 -4.39 34.02 -16.49
C LEU A 199 -3.77 34.10 -15.08
N ILE A 200 -2.55 33.63 -14.93
CA ILE A 200 -1.78 33.72 -13.68
C ILE A 200 -0.97 35.02 -13.67
N ALA A 201 -1.00 35.73 -12.54
CA ALA A 201 -0.22 36.96 -12.36
C ALA A 201 1.27 36.65 -12.17
N PHE A 202 2.04 36.66 -13.25
CA PHE A 202 3.48 36.53 -13.20
C PHE A 202 4.15 37.92 -13.18
N SER A 203 4.72 38.29 -12.03
CA SER A 203 5.23 39.65 -11.79
C SER A 203 6.58 39.94 -12.45
N PHE A 204 7.23 38.94 -13.04
CA PHE A 204 8.55 39.07 -13.66
C PHE A 204 8.42 39.27 -15.18
N GLN A 205 9.16 40.23 -15.72
CA GLN A 205 9.36 40.35 -17.16
C GLN A 205 10.38 39.29 -17.60
N ALA A 206 9.89 38.17 -18.15
CA ALA A 206 10.70 37.02 -18.55
C ALA A 206 10.10 36.32 -19.76
N ASP A 207 10.93 35.78 -20.65
CA ASP A 207 10.47 34.85 -21.68
C ASP A 207 10.64 33.43 -21.15
N LEU A 208 9.56 32.86 -20.62
CA LEU A 208 9.58 31.54 -20.01
C LEU A 208 9.71 30.45 -21.08
N THR A 209 10.67 29.56 -20.92
CA THR A 209 11.05 28.55 -21.90
C THR A 209 10.78 27.12 -21.45
N ALA A 210 10.73 26.88 -20.14
CA ALA A 210 10.47 25.57 -19.55
C ALA A 210 9.69 25.71 -18.23
N ILE A 211 8.88 24.70 -17.91
CA ILE A 211 8.16 24.57 -16.64
C ILE A 211 8.00 23.09 -16.30
N ALA A 212 8.12 22.74 -15.03
CA ALA A 212 7.79 21.41 -14.50
C ALA A 212 7.08 21.54 -13.15
N SER A 213 6.24 20.56 -12.84
CA SER A 213 5.56 20.39 -11.56
C SER A 213 6.06 19.12 -10.85
N GLY A 214 5.92 19.12 -9.53
CA GLY A 214 6.07 17.97 -8.66
C GLY A 214 5.18 18.14 -7.42
N PRO A 215 5.15 17.17 -6.50
CA PRO A 215 4.32 17.21 -5.29
C PRO A 215 4.50 18.48 -4.43
N ASN A 216 5.68 19.09 -4.50
CA ASN A 216 6.05 20.27 -3.70
C ASN A 216 5.96 21.61 -4.46
N GLY A 217 5.33 21.62 -5.64
CA GLY A 217 5.09 22.83 -6.44
C GLY A 217 5.76 22.81 -7.82
N PHE A 218 6.22 23.97 -8.27
CA PHE A 218 6.63 24.24 -9.65
C PHE A 218 7.99 24.93 -9.73
N ILE A 219 8.74 24.61 -10.80
CA ILE A 219 9.91 25.37 -11.24
C ILE A 219 9.69 25.81 -12.69
N ALA A 220 10.01 27.06 -12.99
CA ALA A 220 10.02 27.61 -14.36
C ALA A 220 11.36 28.28 -14.67
N GLY A 221 11.75 28.29 -15.94
CA GLY A 221 13.01 28.86 -16.41
C GLY A 221 12.82 29.82 -17.57
N ASP A 222 13.74 30.76 -17.75
CA ASP A 222 13.68 31.74 -18.84
C ASP A 222 14.92 31.78 -19.75
N THR A 223 14.82 32.60 -20.80
CA THR A 223 15.89 32.84 -21.78
C THR A 223 17.15 33.49 -21.22
N SER A 224 17.09 34.08 -20.03
CA SER A 224 18.22 34.73 -19.36
C SER A 224 18.92 33.84 -18.33
N GLY A 225 18.43 32.61 -18.14
CA GLY A 225 18.99 31.69 -17.14
C GLY A 225 18.46 31.87 -15.74
N ARG A 226 17.33 32.59 -15.57
CA ARG A 226 16.66 32.74 -14.28
C ARG A 226 15.71 31.58 -14.05
N LEU A 227 15.67 31.10 -12.81
CA LEU A 227 14.79 30.04 -12.33
C LEU A 227 13.80 30.64 -11.33
N PHE A 228 12.54 30.27 -11.47
CA PHE A 228 11.43 30.73 -10.64
C PHE A 228 10.77 29.53 -9.96
N ALA A 229 10.36 29.69 -8.72
CA ALA A 229 9.71 28.65 -7.93
C ALA A 229 8.36 29.12 -7.39
N SER A 230 7.42 28.19 -7.30
CA SER A 230 6.10 28.39 -6.70
C SER A 230 5.65 27.12 -5.99
N GLN A 231 4.96 27.23 -4.85
CA GLN A 231 4.37 26.08 -4.15
C GLN A 231 2.92 25.81 -4.59
N ASP A 232 2.22 26.82 -5.09
CA ASP A 232 0.78 26.82 -5.38
C ASP A 232 0.46 27.05 -6.88
N GLY A 233 1.48 27.31 -7.70
CA GLY A 233 1.34 27.64 -9.13
C GLY A 233 0.83 29.07 -9.39
N ILE A 234 0.51 29.83 -8.34
CA ILE A 234 -0.07 31.18 -8.41
C ILE A 234 0.95 32.22 -7.96
N SER A 235 1.64 31.96 -6.85
CA SER A 235 2.60 32.83 -6.21
C SER A 235 4.02 32.43 -6.61
N TRP A 236 4.68 33.25 -7.41
CA TRP A 236 6.01 32.96 -7.96
C TRP A 236 7.12 33.81 -7.32
N SER A 237 8.26 33.19 -7.07
CA SER A 237 9.46 33.83 -6.53
C SER A 237 10.69 33.45 -7.36
N LEU A 238 11.72 34.29 -7.36
CA LEU A 238 13.00 33.96 -7.99
C LEU A 238 13.75 32.97 -7.07
N ALA A 239 14.16 31.82 -7.61
CA ALA A 239 14.92 30.82 -6.87
C ALA A 239 16.31 31.39 -6.47
N ALA A 240 16.83 31.01 -5.31
CA ALA A 240 18.05 31.56 -4.70
C ALA A 240 19.38 31.18 -5.40
N THR A 241 19.35 30.83 -6.68
CA THR A 241 20.49 30.41 -7.48
C THR A 241 21.05 31.59 -8.30
N SER A 242 22.38 31.65 -8.47
CA SER A 242 23.00 32.63 -9.37
C SER A 242 22.58 32.31 -10.81
N ALA A 243 21.97 33.26 -11.52
CA ALA A 243 21.51 33.05 -12.89
C ALA A 243 22.65 32.50 -13.76
N SER A 244 22.40 31.44 -14.51
CA SER A 244 23.37 30.81 -15.42
C SER A 244 23.87 31.75 -16.51
N GLY A 245 23.09 32.80 -16.81
CA GLY A 245 23.32 33.69 -17.96
C GLY A 245 23.04 33.03 -19.31
N SER A 246 22.57 31.77 -19.29
CA SER A 246 22.27 30.94 -20.46
C SER A 246 20.82 30.47 -20.41
N VAL A 247 20.19 30.29 -21.58
CA VAL A 247 18.77 29.87 -21.68
C VAL A 247 18.52 28.57 -20.91
N ILE A 248 17.50 28.55 -20.04
CA ILE A 248 17.00 27.30 -19.45
C ILE A 248 16.14 26.58 -20.50
N ARG A 249 16.60 25.44 -21.03
CA ARG A 249 15.93 24.72 -22.12
C ARG A 249 15.00 23.61 -21.65
N ALA A 250 15.38 22.91 -20.59
CA ALA A 250 14.66 21.79 -20.04
C ALA A 250 14.60 21.89 -18.52
N ILE A 251 13.44 21.57 -17.97
CA ILE A 251 13.22 21.35 -16.54
C ILE A 251 12.37 20.09 -16.45
N GLU A 252 12.77 19.13 -15.61
CA GLU A 252 12.04 17.89 -15.38
C GLU A 252 12.00 17.57 -13.89
N TYR A 253 10.89 17.04 -13.40
CA TYR A 253 10.79 16.51 -12.04
C TYR A 253 11.07 15.00 -12.05
N ILE A 254 12.08 14.58 -11.30
CA ILE A 254 12.47 13.18 -11.14
C ILE A 254 11.85 12.65 -9.85
N ALA A 255 10.85 11.79 -9.99
CA ALA A 255 10.25 11.09 -8.86
C ALA A 255 11.20 9.98 -8.34
N LEU A 256 11.34 9.88 -7.01
CA LEU A 256 12.05 8.78 -6.37
C LEU A 256 11.06 7.72 -5.84
N PRO A 257 11.38 6.41 -5.90
CA PRO A 257 10.42 5.34 -5.62
C PRO A 257 9.87 5.26 -4.19
N ASP A 258 10.59 5.81 -3.20
CA ASP A 258 10.29 5.56 -1.76
C ASP A 258 10.00 6.83 -0.94
N TYR A 259 9.80 8.00 -1.57
CA TYR A 259 9.59 9.25 -0.83
C TYR A 259 8.61 10.20 -1.53
N GLU A 260 7.83 10.92 -0.73
CA GLU A 260 7.09 12.15 -1.12
C GLU A 260 8.01 13.29 -1.64
N ASN A 261 9.33 13.05 -1.76
CA ASN A 261 10.34 14.04 -2.15
C ASN A 261 11.23 13.52 -3.29
N GLY A 262 10.79 13.69 -4.53
CA GLY A 262 11.66 13.74 -5.70
C GLY A 262 12.30 15.13 -5.87
N PHE A 263 13.03 15.34 -6.95
CA PHE A 263 13.78 16.58 -7.19
C PHE A 263 13.60 17.10 -8.62
N PHE A 264 13.83 18.40 -8.81
CA PHE A 264 13.88 19.02 -10.12
C PHE A 264 15.30 18.97 -10.67
N LEU A 265 15.41 18.70 -11.97
CA LEU A 265 16.60 18.95 -12.78
C LEU A 265 16.33 20.11 -13.72
N ALA A 266 17.28 21.02 -13.88
CA ALA A 266 17.18 22.14 -14.82
C ALA A 266 18.48 22.31 -15.61
N SER A 267 18.36 22.42 -16.94
CA SER A 267 19.51 22.68 -17.82
C SER A 267 19.95 24.13 -17.77
N GLY A 268 21.27 24.41 -17.81
CA GLY A 268 21.83 25.72 -18.08
C GLY A 268 22.54 25.79 -19.45
N GLY A 269 23.65 26.51 -19.50
CA GLY A 269 24.59 26.50 -20.62
C GLY A 269 25.41 25.21 -20.72
N PRO A 270 26.44 25.18 -21.58
CA PRO A 270 27.35 24.04 -21.72
C PRO A 270 27.95 23.62 -20.37
N GLY A 271 27.75 22.35 -19.98
CA GLY A 271 28.24 21.81 -18.70
C GLY A 271 27.48 22.26 -17.46
N GLU A 272 26.34 22.95 -17.61
CA GLU A 272 25.54 23.42 -16.49
C GLU A 272 24.26 22.58 -16.35
N LEU A 273 24.15 21.88 -15.23
CA LEU A 273 22.96 21.15 -14.81
C LEU A 273 22.70 21.47 -13.34
N TYR A 274 21.47 21.83 -13.01
CA TYR A 274 21.04 22.16 -11.65
C TYR A 274 20.11 21.09 -11.11
N PHE A 275 20.19 20.81 -9.81
CA PHE A 275 19.35 19.84 -9.10
C PHE A 275 18.84 20.42 -7.78
N GLY A 276 17.64 20.02 -7.33
CA GLY A 276 17.11 20.46 -6.02
C GLY A 276 15.59 20.52 -5.95
N HIS A 277 15.06 21.40 -5.10
CA HIS A 277 13.62 21.51 -4.81
C HIS A 277 13.11 22.96 -4.98
N THR A 278 11.81 23.19 -4.76
CA THR A 278 11.22 24.54 -4.78
C THR A 278 11.82 25.49 -3.74
N SER A 279 12.46 24.96 -2.68
CA SER A 279 13.21 25.74 -1.69
C SER A 279 14.60 26.20 -2.16
N GLY A 280 15.18 25.58 -3.20
CA GLY A 280 16.52 25.91 -3.69
C GLY A 280 17.10 24.86 -4.66
N LEU A 281 17.92 25.35 -5.60
CA LEU A 281 18.60 24.56 -6.62
C LEU A 281 20.12 24.77 -6.54
N GLU A 282 20.88 23.68 -6.67
CA GLU A 282 22.34 23.65 -6.66
C GLU A 282 22.87 23.18 -8.02
N GLN A 283 24.08 23.62 -8.40
CA GLN A 283 24.71 23.17 -9.65
C GLN A 283 25.44 21.84 -9.42
N LEU A 284 25.20 20.86 -10.29
CA LEU A 284 25.90 19.58 -10.29
C LEU A 284 27.25 19.67 -11.00
N GLN A 285 28.17 18.81 -10.57
CA GLN A 285 29.37 18.53 -11.35
C GLN A 285 28.99 17.66 -12.55
N PHE A 286 28.73 18.32 -13.68
CA PHE A 286 28.28 17.69 -14.92
C PHE A 286 29.38 17.78 -15.98
N SER A 287 29.89 16.64 -16.45
CA SER A 287 31.08 16.57 -17.31
C SER A 287 30.79 16.66 -18.81
N MET A 288 29.55 16.93 -19.21
CA MET A 288 29.15 17.06 -20.60
C MET A 288 29.45 18.47 -21.12
N GLU A 289 30.12 18.59 -22.26
CA GLU A 289 30.40 19.91 -22.87
C GLU A 289 29.25 20.43 -23.76
N ASP A 290 28.20 19.64 -23.96
CA ASP A 290 27.03 20.01 -24.75
C ASP A 290 26.09 20.91 -23.92
N THR A 291 25.27 21.70 -24.62
CA THR A 291 24.10 22.31 -23.97
C THR A 291 23.01 21.25 -23.88
N VAL A 292 22.46 21.03 -22.68
CA VAL A 292 21.34 20.09 -22.50
C VAL A 292 20.08 20.68 -23.14
N THR A 293 19.51 19.97 -24.12
CA THR A 293 18.32 20.38 -24.86
C THR A 293 17.04 19.77 -24.31
N ALA A 294 17.13 18.56 -23.76
CA ALA A 294 16.03 17.85 -23.12
C ALA A 294 16.53 16.94 -22.00
N LEU A 295 15.66 16.71 -21.01
CA LEU A 295 15.82 15.73 -19.96
C LEU A 295 14.69 14.71 -20.13
N VAL A 296 15.01 13.42 -20.13
CA VAL A 296 14.04 12.35 -20.38
C VAL A 296 14.21 11.27 -19.32
N GLN A 297 13.15 11.00 -18.56
CA GLN A 297 13.11 9.85 -17.65
C GLN A 297 12.47 8.66 -18.37
N SER A 298 13.22 7.59 -18.59
CA SER A 298 12.73 6.36 -19.21
C SER A 298 11.89 5.51 -18.26
N GLY A 299 11.14 4.55 -18.81
CA GLY A 299 10.28 3.64 -18.04
C GLY A 299 11.03 2.74 -17.05
N ASP A 300 12.29 2.42 -17.33
CA ASP A 300 13.19 1.70 -16.43
C ASP A 300 13.84 2.58 -15.34
N GLY A 301 13.47 3.87 -15.30
CA GLY A 301 13.89 4.84 -14.29
C GLY A 301 15.26 5.49 -14.53
N MET A 302 15.90 5.23 -15.68
CA MET A 302 17.09 5.98 -16.09
C MET A 302 16.72 7.40 -16.50
N VAL A 303 17.61 8.35 -16.22
CA VAL A 303 17.47 9.74 -16.65
C VAL A 303 18.51 10.03 -17.71
N TYR A 304 18.08 10.57 -18.84
CA TYR A 304 18.93 10.94 -19.97
C TYR A 304 18.96 12.46 -20.14
N ALA A 305 20.16 13.02 -20.25
CA ALA A 305 20.40 14.40 -20.63
C ALA A 305 20.90 14.45 -22.08
N LEU A 306 20.10 15.04 -22.96
CA LEU A 306 20.35 15.09 -24.40
C LEU A 306 21.13 16.35 -24.77
N GLY A 307 22.20 16.20 -25.55
CA GLY A 307 23.09 17.30 -25.92
C GLY A 307 22.90 17.83 -27.34
N ASP A 308 23.09 19.14 -27.51
CA ASP A 308 23.04 19.83 -28.81
C ASP A 308 24.17 19.48 -29.78
N ARG A 309 25.18 18.69 -29.37
CA ARG A 309 26.24 18.16 -30.25
C ARG A 309 26.17 16.65 -30.45
N GLY A 310 25.13 16.02 -29.92
CA GLY A 310 24.85 14.60 -30.12
C GLY A 310 25.34 13.69 -29.01
N ASN A 311 25.98 14.24 -27.97
CA ASN A 311 26.29 13.44 -26.78
C ASN A 311 25.00 13.20 -25.99
N VAL A 312 24.94 12.08 -25.27
CA VAL A 312 23.88 11.78 -24.31
C VAL A 312 24.52 11.29 -23.03
N MET A 313 24.15 11.90 -21.91
CA MET A 313 24.56 11.41 -20.59
C MET A 313 23.40 10.65 -19.95
N ALA A 314 23.68 9.49 -19.38
CA ALA A 314 22.72 8.69 -18.62
C ALA A 314 23.05 8.74 -17.12
N SER A 315 22.01 8.67 -16.30
CA SER A 315 22.14 8.57 -14.85
C SER A 315 21.05 7.68 -14.27
N SER A 316 21.44 6.80 -13.35
CA SER A 316 20.50 5.96 -12.59
C SER A 316 19.92 6.67 -11.35
N ASN A 317 20.48 7.82 -10.96
CA ASN A 317 20.11 8.54 -9.73
C ASN A 317 19.99 10.06 -9.92
N GLY A 318 20.17 10.57 -11.14
CA GLY A 318 20.14 12.00 -11.50
C GLY A 318 21.33 12.83 -11.01
N ILE A 319 22.30 12.24 -10.31
CA ILE A 319 23.45 12.93 -9.71
C ILE A 319 24.76 12.49 -10.38
N GLN A 320 24.92 11.18 -10.58
CA GLN A 320 26.10 10.58 -11.20
C GLN A 320 25.81 10.31 -12.68
N TRP A 321 26.53 11.00 -13.55
CA TRP A 321 26.28 10.98 -14.98
C TRP A 321 27.44 10.30 -15.72
N GLN A 322 27.10 9.44 -16.68
CA GLN A 322 28.06 8.78 -17.56
C GLN A 322 27.65 8.96 -19.01
N LEU A 323 28.63 9.02 -19.92
CA LEU A 323 28.36 9.09 -21.35
C LEU A 323 27.74 7.77 -21.80
N ASP A 324 26.60 7.84 -22.49
CA ASP A 324 26.01 6.69 -23.17
C ASP A 324 26.56 6.62 -24.60
N GLU A 325 27.58 5.78 -24.80
CA GLU A 325 28.25 5.61 -26.11
C GLU A 325 27.29 5.11 -27.20
N MET A 326 26.23 4.39 -26.83
CA MET A 326 25.26 3.83 -27.77
C MET A 326 24.32 4.88 -28.32
N LEU A 327 24.15 6.01 -27.63
CA LEU A 327 23.29 7.13 -28.03
C LEU A 327 24.06 8.31 -28.63
N VAL A 328 25.39 8.20 -28.78
CA VAL A 328 26.19 9.25 -29.41
C VAL A 328 25.74 9.43 -30.87
N GLY A 329 25.17 10.60 -31.13
CA GLY A 329 24.65 11.02 -32.42
C GLY A 329 25.72 11.63 -33.33
N LYS A 330 25.44 11.64 -34.64
CA LYS A 330 26.20 12.41 -35.62
C LYS A 330 25.83 13.91 -35.60
N GLN A 331 24.66 14.23 -35.07
CA GLN A 331 24.07 15.56 -34.96
C GLN A 331 23.46 15.74 -33.55
N GLY A 332 23.13 16.99 -33.21
CA GLY A 332 22.52 17.34 -31.93
C GLY A 332 21.17 16.69 -31.68
N TRP A 333 20.95 16.18 -30.47
CA TRP A 333 19.63 15.77 -29.98
C TRP A 333 18.86 17.01 -29.53
N LEU A 334 17.57 17.12 -29.88
CA LEU A 334 16.77 18.33 -29.65
C LEU A 334 15.56 18.08 -28.75
N ALA A 335 15.00 16.87 -28.76
CA ALA A 335 13.89 16.48 -27.90
C ALA A 335 13.88 14.96 -27.70
N GLY A 336 13.20 14.51 -26.66
CA GLY A 336 12.90 13.11 -26.42
C GLY A 336 11.72 12.95 -25.49
N GLU A 337 11.03 11.82 -25.58
CA GLU A 337 9.92 11.48 -24.71
C GLU A 337 9.89 9.99 -24.44
N ALA A 338 9.46 9.61 -23.23
CA ALA A 338 9.32 8.22 -22.81
C ALA A 338 7.88 7.94 -22.39
N ALA A 339 7.29 6.90 -22.99
CA ALA A 339 5.99 6.37 -22.62
C ALA A 339 5.80 4.96 -23.20
N GLY A 340 4.92 4.15 -22.60
CA GLY A 340 4.58 2.82 -23.14
C GLY A 340 5.75 1.82 -23.18
N GLY A 341 6.78 2.02 -22.36
CA GLY A 341 8.00 1.21 -22.32
C GLY A 341 8.98 1.47 -23.48
N ILE A 342 8.84 2.61 -24.14
CA ILE A 342 9.80 3.10 -25.13
C ILE A 342 10.25 4.51 -24.77
N THR A 343 11.49 4.84 -25.12
CA THR A 343 12.02 6.20 -25.13
C THR A 343 12.41 6.53 -26.56
N PHE A 344 11.85 7.61 -27.11
CA PHE A 344 12.11 8.04 -28.48
C PHE A 344 12.82 9.38 -28.49
N LEU A 345 13.96 9.46 -29.18
CA LEU A 345 14.80 10.65 -29.27
C LEU A 345 14.79 11.20 -30.69
N VAL A 346 14.77 12.52 -30.82
CA VAL A 346 14.78 13.22 -32.10
C VAL A 346 15.77 14.39 -32.11
N GLY A 347 16.34 14.69 -33.27
CA GLY A 347 17.43 15.65 -33.37
C GLY A 347 17.56 16.39 -34.70
N ALA A 348 18.66 17.14 -34.80
CA ALA A 348 19.03 17.93 -35.96
C ALA A 348 19.36 17.04 -37.17
N GLY A 349 19.11 17.55 -38.38
CA GLY A 349 19.33 16.82 -39.62
C GLY A 349 18.54 15.51 -39.73
N GLY A 350 17.57 15.31 -38.85
CA GLY A 350 16.69 14.16 -38.85
C GLY A 350 17.08 12.93 -38.11
N GLN A 351 18.08 13.07 -37.26
CA GLN A 351 18.48 11.98 -36.38
C GLN A 351 17.33 11.53 -35.49
N MET A 352 17.15 10.22 -35.38
CA MET A 352 16.18 9.58 -34.51
C MET A 352 16.79 8.33 -33.90
N ALA A 353 16.43 8.04 -32.65
CA ALA A 353 16.72 6.78 -31.99
C ALA A 353 15.52 6.33 -31.16
N ILE A 354 15.36 5.01 -31.05
CA ILE A 354 14.39 4.39 -30.15
C ILE A 354 15.13 3.47 -29.18
N MET A 355 14.76 3.58 -27.92
CA MET A 355 15.12 2.65 -26.86
C MET A 355 13.85 1.98 -26.38
N LYS A 356 13.91 0.68 -26.16
CA LYS A 356 12.82 -0.07 -25.50
C LYS A 356 13.38 -0.62 -24.21
N ASP A 357 12.55 -0.69 -23.19
CA ASP A 357 12.99 -1.17 -21.87
C ASP A 357 13.66 -2.56 -22.00
N LYS A 358 14.87 -2.69 -21.47
CA LYS A 358 15.69 -3.94 -21.50
C LYS A 358 16.09 -4.45 -22.89
N GLU A 359 15.97 -3.64 -23.95
CA GLU A 359 16.42 -3.96 -25.31
C GLU A 359 17.51 -2.97 -25.79
N PRO A 360 18.35 -3.36 -26.77
CA PRO A 360 19.38 -2.49 -27.31
C PRO A 360 18.82 -1.28 -28.08
N VAL A 361 19.56 -0.18 -28.02
CA VAL A 361 19.26 1.07 -28.76
C VAL A 361 19.23 0.81 -30.27
N ARG A 362 18.24 1.39 -30.95
CA ARG A 362 18.15 1.38 -32.41
C ARG A 362 18.16 2.81 -32.98
N HIS A 363 19.13 3.09 -33.85
CA HIS A 363 19.21 4.31 -34.65
C HIS A 363 18.48 4.15 -35.97
N PHE A 364 17.79 5.20 -36.42
CA PHE A 364 17.13 5.20 -37.73
C PHE A 364 18.02 5.84 -38.79
N ASP A 365 17.95 5.30 -40.02
CA ASP A 365 18.58 5.91 -41.18
C ASP A 365 17.70 7.06 -41.70
N ALA A 366 18.05 8.28 -41.29
CA ALA A 366 17.34 9.51 -41.65
C ALA A 366 17.30 9.73 -43.17
N ASP A 367 18.35 9.36 -43.91
CA ASP A 367 18.42 9.52 -45.36
C ASP A 367 17.48 8.52 -46.05
N ALA A 368 17.44 7.26 -45.58
CA ALA A 368 16.51 6.26 -46.11
C ALA A 368 15.04 6.62 -45.85
N ILE A 369 14.74 7.18 -44.67
CA ILE A 369 13.40 7.69 -44.33
C ILE A 369 13.08 8.93 -45.18
N PHE A 370 14.04 9.83 -45.35
CA PHE A 370 13.89 10.98 -46.24
C PHE A 370 13.63 10.55 -47.66
N ASP A 371 14.33 9.57 -48.23
CA ASP A 371 14.11 9.18 -49.62
C ASP A 371 12.70 8.64 -49.87
N LYS A 372 12.13 7.95 -48.87
CA LYS A 372 10.73 7.48 -48.89
C LYS A 372 9.73 8.63 -48.77
N LEU A 373 10.03 9.65 -47.94
CA LEU A 373 9.20 10.84 -47.70
C LEU A 373 9.47 12.00 -48.70
N GLY A 374 10.61 12.00 -49.37
CA GLY A 374 11.33 13.17 -49.88
C GLY A 374 10.79 13.68 -51.20
N ARG A 375 9.84 12.96 -51.81
CA ARG A 375 9.00 13.50 -52.88
C ARG A 375 8.07 14.62 -52.39
N TRP A 376 7.99 14.88 -51.08
CA TRP A 376 6.98 15.76 -50.48
C TRP A 376 7.45 17.19 -50.15
N TYR A 377 8.75 17.49 -50.19
CA TYR A 377 9.33 18.83 -49.92
C TYR A 377 9.62 19.64 -51.19
N GLN A 378 9.15 19.20 -52.36
CA GLN A 378 9.32 19.93 -53.62
C GLN A 378 8.33 21.11 -53.74
N GLY A 379 8.62 22.18 -53.02
CA GLY A 379 8.03 23.51 -53.19
C GLY A 379 9.14 24.53 -53.49
N THR A 380 9.40 24.77 -54.78
CA THR A 380 10.23 25.84 -55.36
C THR A 380 11.59 26.12 -54.69
N GLY A 381 12.46 25.12 -54.64
CA GLY A 381 13.88 25.30 -54.32
C GLY A 381 14.58 23.97 -54.02
N PRO A 382 15.90 23.87 -54.19
CA PRO A 382 16.65 22.68 -53.79
C PRO A 382 16.67 22.61 -52.25
N VAL A 383 15.81 21.78 -51.66
CA VAL A 383 15.92 21.44 -50.23
C VAL A 383 17.13 20.53 -50.06
N LYS A 384 18.19 21.05 -49.43
CA LYS A 384 19.37 20.27 -49.04
C LYS A 384 19.12 19.70 -47.63
N GLY A 385 18.60 18.46 -47.56
CA GLY A 385 18.57 17.67 -46.31
C GLY A 385 17.22 17.66 -45.57
N TRP A 386 17.11 16.75 -44.60
CA TRP A 386 15.95 16.62 -43.71
C TRP A 386 15.79 17.85 -42.80
N PRO A 387 14.56 18.26 -42.45
CA PRO A 387 14.35 19.30 -41.44
C PRO A 387 14.76 18.80 -40.05
N ASP A 388 15.17 19.72 -39.18
CA ASP A 388 15.36 19.41 -37.76
C ASP A 388 14.04 18.98 -37.11
N LEU A 389 14.11 17.99 -36.23
CA LEU A 389 12.99 17.54 -35.42
C LEU A 389 13.05 18.21 -34.05
N MET A 390 12.03 18.99 -33.72
CA MET A 390 12.04 19.92 -32.59
C MET A 390 11.27 19.44 -31.37
N ASP A 391 10.42 18.42 -31.54
CA ASP A 391 9.55 17.89 -30.50
C ASP A 391 9.07 16.48 -30.87
N VAL A 392 8.75 15.67 -29.87
CA VAL A 392 8.20 14.32 -30.05
C VAL A 392 7.19 14.02 -28.93
N MET A 393 6.11 13.35 -29.30
CA MET A 393 5.13 12.80 -28.37
C MET A 393 4.98 11.30 -28.62
N VAL A 394 5.09 10.51 -27.56
CA VAL A 394 4.88 9.07 -27.58
C VAL A 394 3.46 8.80 -27.11
N MET A 395 2.54 8.57 -28.04
CA MET A 395 1.12 8.32 -27.71
C MET A 395 0.89 6.88 -27.27
N SER A 396 1.70 5.96 -27.79
CA SER A 396 1.77 4.57 -27.38
C SER A 396 3.14 3.99 -27.71
N SER A 397 3.39 2.74 -27.30
CA SER A 397 4.59 1.98 -27.68
C SER A 397 4.75 1.77 -29.20
N SER A 398 3.75 2.14 -30.03
CA SER A 398 3.84 2.07 -31.49
C SER A 398 3.58 3.39 -32.20
N LYS A 399 2.87 4.32 -31.56
CA LYS A 399 2.36 5.55 -32.20
C LYS A 399 3.12 6.78 -31.74
N LEU A 400 3.74 7.44 -32.70
CA LEU A 400 4.64 8.56 -32.49
C LEU A 400 4.18 9.77 -33.30
N VAL A 401 4.26 10.95 -32.72
CA VAL A 401 4.08 12.22 -33.44
C VAL A 401 5.30 13.09 -33.23
N VAL A 402 5.85 13.61 -34.32
CA VAL A 402 7.05 14.45 -34.29
C VAL A 402 6.76 15.81 -34.95
N VAL A 403 7.28 16.88 -34.34
CA VAL A 403 7.24 18.23 -34.88
C VAL A 403 8.54 18.56 -35.59
N THR A 404 8.42 19.04 -36.82
CA THR A 404 9.55 19.56 -37.60
C THR A 404 9.84 21.03 -37.28
N SER A 405 11.03 21.54 -37.62
CA SER A 405 11.40 22.95 -37.49
C SER A 405 10.51 23.91 -38.29
N GLY A 406 9.76 23.42 -39.27
CA GLY A 406 8.72 24.15 -40.00
C GLY A 406 7.36 24.23 -39.26
N GLY A 407 7.18 23.49 -38.17
CA GLY A 407 5.92 23.34 -37.43
C GLY A 407 4.96 22.31 -38.01
N ASN A 408 5.40 21.52 -39.00
CA ASN A 408 4.59 20.43 -39.53
C ASN A 408 4.72 19.19 -38.64
N LEU A 409 3.64 18.43 -38.53
CA LEU A 409 3.59 17.15 -37.83
C LEU A 409 3.84 15.99 -38.81
N ILE A 410 4.61 15.00 -38.38
CA ILE A 410 4.72 13.68 -39.00
C ILE A 410 4.32 12.61 -37.99
N TYR A 411 3.70 11.53 -38.46
CA TYR A 411 3.14 10.48 -37.63
C TYR A 411 3.64 9.11 -38.08
N SER A 412 3.98 8.25 -37.11
CA SER A 412 4.26 6.83 -37.31
C SER A 412 3.31 6.01 -36.45
N SER A 413 2.87 4.86 -36.97
CA SER A 413 2.06 3.87 -36.26
C SER A 413 2.78 2.53 -36.08
N ASP A 414 4.09 2.52 -36.30
CA ASP A 414 4.94 1.33 -36.35
C ASP A 414 6.34 1.61 -35.78
N GLN A 415 6.41 2.38 -34.69
CA GLN A 415 7.65 2.64 -33.95
C GLN A 415 8.73 3.37 -34.78
N GLY A 416 8.30 4.23 -35.70
CA GLY A 416 9.18 5.03 -36.55
C GLY A 416 9.70 4.33 -37.81
N GLU A 417 9.23 3.12 -38.13
CA GLU A 417 9.59 2.41 -39.36
C GLU A 417 9.05 3.12 -40.62
N THR A 418 7.80 3.57 -40.55
CA THR A 418 7.14 4.33 -41.61
C THR A 418 6.48 5.59 -41.06
N TRP A 419 6.37 6.60 -41.93
CA TRP A 419 5.94 7.95 -41.55
C TRP A 419 4.91 8.50 -42.54
N SER A 420 3.93 9.25 -42.02
CA SER A 420 2.83 9.86 -42.78
C SER A 420 2.61 11.33 -42.37
N ARG A 421 2.05 12.13 -43.30
CA ARG A 421 1.55 13.50 -43.02
C ARG A 421 0.15 13.51 -42.44
N GLN A 422 -0.63 12.45 -42.67
CA GLN A 422 -1.95 12.34 -42.10
C GLN A 422 -1.77 12.03 -40.62
N THR A 423 -1.86 13.08 -39.81
CA THR A 423 -1.71 12.96 -38.37
C THR A 423 -3.08 12.89 -37.71
N PRO A 424 -3.15 12.32 -36.50
CA PRO A 424 -4.37 12.36 -35.70
C PRO A 424 -4.84 13.77 -35.37
N PHE A 425 -4.04 14.83 -35.59
CA PHE A 425 -4.38 16.22 -35.26
C PHE A 425 -4.79 17.06 -36.48
N GLY A 426 -4.51 16.60 -37.71
CA GLY A 426 -4.78 17.35 -38.95
C GLY A 426 -3.62 18.28 -39.35
N GLU A 427 -3.86 19.13 -40.36
CA GLU A 427 -2.84 20.05 -40.90
C GLU A 427 -2.84 21.38 -40.13
N THR A 428 -1.99 21.48 -39.11
CA THR A 428 -1.79 22.72 -38.34
C THR A 428 -0.30 22.98 -38.10
N ARG A 429 0.08 24.25 -37.95
CA ARG A 429 1.47 24.64 -37.65
C ARG A 429 1.68 24.71 -36.15
N VAL A 430 2.23 23.63 -35.62
CA VAL A 430 2.45 23.43 -34.19
C VAL A 430 3.79 24.05 -33.77
N ASN A 431 3.80 24.64 -32.57
CA ASN A 431 4.99 25.09 -31.86
C ASN A 431 5.46 24.01 -30.87
N ARG A 432 4.55 23.54 -30.01
CA ARG A 432 4.77 22.47 -29.02
C ARG A 432 3.54 21.56 -28.93
N LEU A 433 3.77 20.29 -28.64
CA LEU A 433 2.73 19.37 -28.20
C LEU A 433 3.16 18.64 -26.94
N LYS A 434 2.19 18.24 -26.11
CA LYS A 434 2.47 17.43 -24.93
C LYS A 434 1.27 16.56 -24.55
N LEU A 435 1.53 15.31 -24.20
CA LEU A 435 0.60 14.41 -23.54
C LEU A 435 0.74 14.57 -22.02
N MET A 436 -0.36 14.84 -21.33
CA MET A 436 -0.41 14.96 -19.88
C MET A 436 -0.69 13.59 -19.22
N PRO A 437 -0.32 13.39 -17.93
CA PRO A 437 -0.64 12.17 -17.19
C PRO A 437 -2.14 11.84 -17.15
N SER A 438 -3.02 12.84 -17.12
CA SER A 438 -4.48 12.68 -17.25
C SER A 438 -4.94 12.10 -18.58
N GLY A 439 -4.09 12.03 -19.61
CA GLY A 439 -4.47 11.67 -20.96
C GLY A 439 -4.96 12.85 -21.81
N ASP A 440 -4.97 14.08 -21.27
CA ASP A 440 -5.17 15.28 -22.09
C ASP A 440 -3.95 15.54 -22.99
N ILE A 441 -4.21 15.95 -24.23
CA ILE A 441 -3.18 16.35 -25.19
C ILE A 441 -3.35 17.84 -25.48
N PHE A 442 -2.28 18.61 -25.29
CA PHE A 442 -2.25 20.03 -25.64
C PHE A 442 -1.32 20.29 -26.81
N LEU A 443 -1.80 21.13 -27.74
CA LEU A 443 -1.04 21.64 -28.86
C LEU A 443 -1.05 23.16 -28.78
N SER A 444 0.13 23.77 -28.80
CA SER A 444 0.27 25.20 -29.05
C SER A 444 0.59 25.45 -30.51
N HIS A 445 -0.08 26.41 -31.11
CA HIS A 445 0.13 26.80 -32.50
C HIS A 445 1.08 27.99 -32.59
N ARG A 446 1.70 28.17 -33.75
CA ARG A 446 2.65 29.28 -33.99
C ARG A 446 2.01 30.67 -33.95
N ASP A 447 0.69 30.75 -34.04
CA ASP A 447 -0.08 31.99 -33.93
C ASP A 447 -0.48 32.34 -32.48
N GLY A 448 -0.11 31.49 -31.51
CA GLY A 448 -0.43 31.68 -30.09
C GLY A 448 -1.74 31.03 -29.65
N THR A 449 -2.52 30.43 -30.57
CA THR A 449 -3.72 29.66 -30.22
C THR A 449 -3.36 28.30 -29.63
N MET A 450 -4.32 27.67 -28.96
CA MET A 450 -4.14 26.37 -28.32
C MET A 450 -5.29 25.42 -28.64
N THR A 451 -4.97 24.13 -28.79
CA THR A 451 -5.94 23.05 -28.96
C THR A 451 -5.75 22.02 -27.86
N ARG A 452 -6.86 21.58 -27.27
CA ARG A 452 -6.94 20.43 -26.37
C ARG A 452 -7.58 19.26 -27.11
N ALA A 453 -7.05 18.07 -26.92
CA ALA A 453 -7.60 16.80 -27.39
C ALA A 453 -7.50 15.75 -26.29
N GLU A 454 -8.20 14.63 -26.45
CA GLU A 454 -8.25 13.57 -25.44
C GLU A 454 -7.65 12.27 -25.99
N LEU A 455 -6.79 11.63 -25.20
CA LEU A 455 -6.32 10.28 -25.45
C LEU A 455 -7.42 9.26 -25.12
N THR A 456 -7.66 8.35 -26.05
CA THR A 456 -8.59 7.24 -25.87
C THR A 456 -7.91 5.91 -26.15
N ALA A 457 -8.43 4.86 -25.54
CA ALA A 457 -7.97 3.50 -25.73
C ALA A 457 -9.14 2.59 -26.08
N ARG A 458 -8.79 1.50 -26.76
CA ARG A 458 -9.75 0.49 -27.23
C ARG A 458 -9.28 -0.90 -26.86
N LEU A 459 -10.18 -1.67 -26.29
CA LEU A 459 -10.03 -3.10 -26.03
C LEU A 459 -10.83 -3.88 -27.07
N LEU A 460 -10.21 -4.92 -27.60
CA LEU A 460 -10.87 -5.96 -28.39
C LEU A 460 -10.99 -7.20 -27.51
N PHE A 461 -12.13 -7.87 -27.56
CA PHE A 461 -12.38 -9.01 -26.69
C PHE A 461 -13.12 -10.15 -27.39
N GLY A 462 -12.94 -11.36 -26.87
CA GLY A 462 -13.63 -12.57 -27.32
C GLY A 462 -14.13 -13.39 -26.13
N PRO A 463 -15.34 -13.96 -26.19
CA PRO A 463 -16.26 -14.01 -27.34
C PRO A 463 -16.99 -12.67 -27.59
N LYS A 464 -17.39 -12.47 -28.84
CA LYS A 464 -18.25 -11.37 -29.28
C LYS A 464 -19.64 -11.50 -28.63
N LEU A 465 -20.28 -10.38 -28.30
CA LEU A 465 -21.63 -10.32 -27.76
C LEU A 465 -22.69 -10.83 -28.75
N ASP A 466 -23.62 -11.63 -28.24
CA ASP A 466 -24.72 -12.22 -29.01
C ASP A 466 -25.91 -11.26 -29.07
N GLY A 467 -25.95 -10.42 -30.11
CA GLY A 467 -27.10 -9.54 -30.41
C GLY A 467 -27.17 -8.25 -29.58
N GLU A 468 -26.28 -8.07 -28.60
CA GLU A 468 -26.07 -6.83 -27.85
C GLU A 468 -24.77 -6.12 -28.29
N GLN A 469 -24.66 -4.83 -27.99
CA GLN A 469 -23.44 -4.04 -28.19
C GLN A 469 -23.03 -3.40 -26.87
N VAL A 470 -21.72 -3.14 -26.71
CA VAL A 470 -21.22 -2.30 -25.64
C VAL A 470 -21.78 -0.89 -25.80
N THR A 471 -22.43 -0.39 -24.75
CA THR A 471 -23.01 0.95 -24.66
C THR A 471 -22.24 1.83 -23.70
N ALA A 472 -22.40 3.15 -23.81
CA ALA A 472 -21.82 4.07 -22.84
C ALA A 472 -22.28 3.71 -21.42
N SER A 473 -21.36 3.80 -20.46
CA SER A 473 -21.53 3.39 -19.06
C SER A 473 -21.52 1.89 -18.77
N ASP A 474 -21.37 1.01 -19.77
CA ASP A 474 -21.06 -0.40 -19.49
C ASP A 474 -19.70 -0.48 -18.77
N LEU A 475 -19.60 -1.38 -17.80
CA LEU A 475 -18.42 -1.58 -16.95
C LEU A 475 -17.67 -2.82 -17.40
N ILE A 476 -16.37 -2.68 -17.67
CA ILE A 476 -15.48 -3.83 -17.87
C ILE A 476 -14.51 -3.94 -16.70
N SER A 477 -14.45 -5.12 -16.10
CA SER A 477 -13.41 -5.51 -15.15
C SER A 477 -12.38 -6.39 -15.88
N ILE A 478 -11.10 -6.11 -15.67
CA ILE A 478 -9.99 -6.79 -16.33
C ILE A 478 -9.01 -7.31 -15.28
N SER A 479 -8.61 -8.57 -15.44
CA SER A 479 -7.62 -9.24 -14.60
C SER A 479 -6.47 -9.73 -15.48
N LEU A 480 -5.29 -9.13 -15.33
CA LEU A 480 -4.08 -9.46 -16.07
C LEU A 480 -3.01 -10.06 -15.13
N PRO A 481 -2.62 -11.33 -15.32
CA PRO A 481 -1.46 -11.89 -14.64
C PRO A 481 -0.17 -11.31 -15.24
N VAL A 482 0.60 -10.59 -14.43
CA VAL A 482 1.93 -10.09 -14.80
C VAL A 482 2.98 -11.11 -14.39
N LEU A 483 3.51 -11.81 -15.40
CA LEU A 483 4.60 -12.76 -15.25
C LEU A 483 5.93 -12.02 -15.17
N SER A 484 6.79 -12.44 -14.25
CA SER A 484 8.14 -11.91 -14.12
C SER A 484 9.08 -12.67 -15.06
N SER A 485 9.86 -11.93 -15.83
CA SER A 485 10.96 -12.48 -16.60
C SER A 485 12.17 -11.57 -16.59
N LEU A 486 13.34 -12.18 -16.50
CA LEU A 486 14.61 -11.49 -16.56
C LEU A 486 15.62 -12.33 -17.33
N ASP A 487 16.17 -11.77 -18.39
CA ASP A 487 17.35 -12.29 -19.06
C ASP A 487 18.51 -11.34 -18.83
N THR A 488 19.40 -11.71 -17.90
CA THR A 488 20.55 -10.86 -17.54
C THR A 488 21.55 -10.68 -18.68
N ARG A 489 21.46 -11.52 -19.74
CA ARG A 489 22.30 -11.40 -20.95
C ARG A 489 21.90 -10.22 -21.83
N LEU A 490 20.68 -9.71 -21.68
CA LEU A 490 20.17 -8.57 -22.44
C LEU A 490 20.45 -7.22 -21.75
N LEU A 491 20.85 -7.23 -20.48
CA LEU A 491 21.17 -6.02 -19.73
C LEU A 491 22.56 -5.48 -20.14
N GLN A 492 22.66 -4.15 -20.29
CA GLN A 492 23.91 -3.47 -20.67
C GLN A 492 24.34 -2.47 -19.57
N PRO A 493 25.67 -2.28 -19.37
CA PRO A 493 26.17 -1.29 -18.42
C PRO A 493 26.03 0.16 -18.93
N PRO A 494 25.94 1.17 -18.05
CA PRO A 494 25.97 1.04 -16.59
C PRO A 494 24.67 0.44 -16.05
N TYR A 495 24.81 -0.62 -15.26
CA TYR A 495 23.66 -1.22 -14.60
C TYR A 495 23.14 -0.26 -13.54
N ARG A 496 21.82 -0.13 -13.42
CA ARG A 496 21.22 0.58 -12.30
C ARG A 496 21.54 -0.19 -11.01
N GLU A 497 22.36 0.43 -10.16
CA GLU A 497 22.78 -0.14 -8.89
C GLU A 497 21.80 0.26 -7.80
N GLU A 498 21.11 -0.72 -7.23
CA GLU A 498 20.21 -0.54 -6.10
C GLU A 498 20.39 -1.70 -5.14
N PRO A 499 20.56 -1.46 -3.83
CA PRO A 499 20.60 -2.53 -2.85
C PRO A 499 19.38 -3.43 -2.99
N LEU A 500 19.61 -4.73 -2.99
CA LEU A 500 18.53 -5.71 -2.99
C LEU A 500 17.72 -5.55 -1.69
N ARG A 501 16.40 -5.45 -1.84
CA ARG A 501 15.50 -5.32 -0.70
C ARG A 501 15.33 -6.70 -0.04
N GLU A 502 15.03 -6.70 1.26
CA GLU A 502 14.64 -7.92 1.95
C GLU A 502 13.36 -8.48 1.32
N GLY A 503 13.30 -9.80 1.13
CA GLY A 503 12.22 -10.49 0.44
C GLY A 503 12.26 -10.41 -1.09
N GLU A 504 13.23 -9.72 -1.70
CA GLU A 504 13.33 -9.64 -3.16
C GLU A 504 14.17 -10.79 -3.75
N TRP A 505 13.63 -11.46 -4.76
CA TRP A 505 14.35 -12.50 -5.49
C TRP A 505 15.31 -11.90 -6.53
N ALA A 506 16.51 -12.46 -6.61
CA ALA A 506 17.55 -12.09 -7.57
C ALA A 506 18.22 -13.31 -8.21
N ILE A 507 18.76 -13.14 -9.42
CA ILE A 507 19.51 -14.18 -10.14
C ILE A 507 20.92 -13.73 -10.47
N SER A 508 21.85 -14.69 -10.60
CA SER A 508 23.20 -14.40 -11.09
C SER A 508 23.22 -13.91 -12.53
N GLY A 509 24.16 -13.04 -12.87
CA GLY A 509 24.39 -12.66 -14.26
C GLY A 509 24.79 -13.84 -15.15
N GLY A 510 24.29 -13.82 -16.39
CA GLY A 510 24.35 -14.94 -17.34
C GLY A 510 23.17 -15.90 -17.26
N ALA A 511 22.32 -15.81 -16.23
CA ALA A 511 21.12 -16.63 -16.09
C ALA A 511 19.87 -15.92 -16.66
N THR A 512 18.87 -16.74 -16.98
CA THR A 512 17.53 -16.31 -17.35
C THR A 512 16.52 -16.90 -16.38
N MET A 513 15.55 -16.10 -15.95
CA MET A 513 14.43 -16.56 -15.13
C MET A 513 13.10 -16.13 -15.72
N THR A 514 12.12 -17.03 -15.69
CA THR A 514 10.72 -16.75 -16.04
C THR A 514 9.80 -17.36 -14.99
N THR A 515 8.68 -16.70 -14.71
CA THR A 515 7.59 -17.28 -13.92
C THR A 515 6.44 -17.73 -14.80
N SER A 516 5.69 -18.72 -14.33
CA SER A 516 4.45 -19.20 -14.95
C SER A 516 3.34 -19.29 -13.91
N GLN A 517 2.10 -19.17 -14.36
CA GLN A 517 0.94 -19.48 -13.53
C GLN A 517 0.71 -21.00 -13.55
N ASP A 518 0.43 -21.58 -12.38
CA ASP A 518 0.09 -23.00 -12.25
C ASP A 518 -1.42 -23.19 -12.09
N ILE A 519 -1.94 -24.32 -12.59
CA ILE A 519 -3.36 -24.66 -12.56
C ILE A 519 -3.67 -25.42 -11.25
N TRP A 520 -4.70 -24.98 -10.53
CA TRP A 520 -5.20 -25.67 -9.34
C TRP A 520 -5.67 -27.09 -9.68
N THR A 521 -4.98 -28.11 -9.19
CA THR A 521 -5.39 -29.51 -9.41
C THR A 521 -5.83 -30.23 -8.14
N GLY A 522 -5.81 -29.53 -6.99
CA GLY A 522 -6.21 -30.07 -5.69
C GLY A 522 -5.29 -31.19 -5.23
N ARG A 523 -4.00 -31.10 -5.57
CA ARG A 523 -2.98 -32.11 -5.27
C ARG A 523 -1.96 -31.52 -4.29
N ALA A 524 -1.78 -32.20 -3.16
CA ALA A 524 -0.75 -31.87 -2.18
C ALA A 524 0.64 -31.75 -2.83
N GLY A 525 1.30 -30.60 -2.67
CA GLY A 525 2.64 -30.30 -3.24
C GLY A 525 2.64 -29.83 -4.70
N TYR A 526 1.50 -29.39 -5.24
CA TYR A 526 1.36 -28.85 -6.62
C TYR A 526 0.48 -27.59 -6.69
N ASP A 527 0.04 -27.09 -5.55
CA ASP A 527 -1.04 -26.11 -5.42
C ASP A 527 -0.44 -24.81 -4.82
N SER A 528 0.12 -23.96 -5.68
CA SER A 528 0.99 -22.82 -5.29
C SER A 528 0.61 -21.47 -5.92
N GLY A 529 -0.22 -21.49 -6.96
CA GLY A 529 -0.55 -20.31 -7.76
C GLY A 529 0.51 -19.90 -8.79
N GLY A 530 1.69 -20.53 -8.84
CA GLY A 530 2.75 -20.22 -9.80
C GLY A 530 3.95 -21.15 -9.75
N ALA A 531 4.99 -20.85 -10.54
CA ALA A 531 6.29 -21.51 -10.48
C ALA A 531 7.35 -20.62 -11.15
N CYS A 532 8.63 -20.81 -10.81
CA CYS A 532 9.72 -20.20 -11.57
C CYS A 532 10.58 -21.23 -12.29
N SER A 533 11.18 -20.81 -13.40
CA SER A 533 12.19 -21.56 -14.13
C SER A 533 13.46 -20.74 -14.23
N LEU A 534 14.57 -21.29 -13.73
CA LEU A 534 15.91 -20.71 -13.79
C LEU A 534 16.73 -21.50 -14.81
N SER A 535 17.21 -20.83 -15.84
CA SER A 535 17.98 -21.44 -16.94
C SER A 535 19.32 -20.76 -17.11
N PHE A 536 20.27 -21.53 -17.66
CA PHE A 536 21.56 -21.01 -18.09
C PHE A 536 21.88 -21.57 -19.48
N ASP A 537 22.09 -20.70 -20.46
CA ASP A 537 22.67 -21.11 -21.74
C ASP A 537 24.09 -20.56 -21.87
N PRO A 538 25.07 -21.39 -22.25
CA PRO A 538 26.43 -20.92 -22.50
C PRO A 538 26.45 -19.90 -23.65
N ILE A 539 27.00 -18.72 -23.35
CA ILE A 539 27.24 -17.67 -24.35
C ILE A 539 28.27 -18.19 -25.36
N SER A 540 28.11 -17.88 -26.64
CA SER A 540 29.08 -18.28 -27.67
C SER A 540 30.46 -17.68 -27.38
N THR A 541 31.55 -18.43 -27.62
CA THR A 541 32.93 -18.02 -27.27
C THR A 541 33.41 -16.70 -27.88
N GLN A 542 32.72 -16.15 -28.89
CA GLN A 542 33.01 -14.82 -29.45
C GLN A 542 32.37 -13.68 -28.65
N GLN A 543 31.21 -13.90 -28.03
CA GLN A 543 30.55 -12.91 -27.16
C GLN A 543 31.19 -12.86 -25.77
N GLU A 544 31.75 -13.96 -25.29
CA GLU A 544 32.45 -14.01 -23.99
C GLU A 544 33.71 -13.12 -23.95
N SER A 545 34.38 -12.90 -25.10
CA SER A 545 35.53 -11.98 -25.21
C SER A 545 35.15 -10.49 -25.29
N ASP A 546 33.89 -10.18 -25.61
CA ASP A 546 33.34 -8.81 -25.67
C ASP A 546 32.67 -8.39 -24.35
N MET A 547 32.62 -9.28 -23.36
CA MET A 547 32.03 -9.02 -22.04
C MET A 547 32.84 -7.96 -21.29
N THR A 548 32.20 -6.84 -21.00
CA THR A 548 32.79 -5.68 -20.32
C THR A 548 32.92 -5.85 -18.81
N ASP A 549 32.18 -6.77 -18.18
CA ASP A 549 32.22 -7.04 -16.74
C ASP A 549 32.70 -8.48 -16.41
N PRO A 550 33.94 -8.66 -15.89
CA PRO A 550 34.46 -9.97 -15.50
C PRO A 550 33.78 -10.58 -14.26
N LEU A 551 33.02 -9.78 -13.50
CA LEU A 551 32.30 -10.21 -12.29
C LEU A 551 30.81 -10.45 -12.56
N LEU A 552 30.36 -10.50 -13.82
CA LEU A 552 28.93 -10.60 -14.15
C LEU A 552 28.24 -11.78 -13.42
N ARG A 553 28.90 -12.95 -13.34
CA ARG A 553 28.33 -14.13 -12.66
C ARG A 553 28.25 -13.97 -11.13
N ASP A 554 29.09 -13.13 -10.55
CA ASP A 554 29.09 -12.82 -9.11
C ASP A 554 28.09 -11.70 -8.75
N ARG A 555 27.58 -10.95 -9.73
CA ARG A 555 26.51 -9.98 -9.51
C ARG A 555 25.16 -10.68 -9.39
N LEU A 556 24.33 -10.17 -8.48
CA LEU A 556 22.92 -10.53 -8.37
C LEU A 556 22.08 -9.42 -8.99
N PHE A 557 21.11 -9.80 -9.82
CA PHE A 557 20.16 -8.91 -10.46
C PHE A 557 18.76 -9.17 -9.92
N SER A 558 18.12 -8.14 -9.40
CA SER A 558 16.72 -8.19 -8.98
C SER A 558 15.85 -8.64 -10.16
N ILE A 559 15.06 -9.69 -9.96
CA ILE A 559 14.09 -10.17 -10.96
C ILE A 559 13.03 -9.10 -11.25
N ARG A 560 12.57 -8.42 -10.20
CA ARG A 560 11.53 -7.40 -10.26
C ARG A 560 12.00 -6.13 -10.96
N ARG A 561 13.16 -5.60 -10.55
CA ARG A 561 13.66 -4.29 -10.96
C ARG A 561 14.65 -4.35 -12.12
N GLY A 562 15.29 -5.50 -12.35
CA GLY A 562 16.40 -5.63 -13.30
C GLY A 562 17.69 -4.90 -12.85
N THR A 563 17.69 -4.34 -11.63
CA THR A 563 18.81 -3.63 -11.03
C THR A 563 19.78 -4.61 -10.38
N THR A 564 21.05 -4.20 -10.21
CA THR A 564 22.06 -5.03 -9.55
C THR A 564 22.43 -4.46 -8.18
N ASP A 565 22.79 -5.34 -7.25
CA ASP A 565 23.29 -4.89 -5.96
C ASP A 565 24.64 -4.14 -6.14
N PRO A 566 24.84 -2.96 -5.53
CA PRO A 566 26.12 -2.26 -5.58
C PRO A 566 27.27 -3.08 -4.99
N GLN A 567 26.98 -3.98 -4.03
CA GLN A 567 27.95 -4.90 -3.47
C GLN A 567 27.96 -6.20 -4.25
N VAL A 568 29.15 -6.62 -4.70
CA VAL A 568 29.31 -7.92 -5.34
C VAL A 568 29.16 -9.02 -4.30
N ILE A 569 28.02 -9.70 -4.30
CA ILE A 569 27.73 -10.85 -3.43
C ILE A 569 28.39 -12.09 -4.04
N THR A 570 29.70 -12.20 -3.85
CA THR A 570 30.55 -13.21 -4.52
C THR A 570 30.10 -14.65 -4.24
N ASN A 571 30.23 -15.51 -5.24
CA ASN A 571 30.07 -16.95 -5.10
C ASN A 571 31.43 -17.67 -4.91
N SER A 572 32.28 -17.12 -4.04
CA SER A 572 33.72 -17.43 -3.99
C SER A 572 34.07 -18.91 -3.74
N ASN A 573 33.16 -19.68 -3.13
CA ASN A 573 33.36 -21.11 -2.88
C ASN A 573 32.73 -22.04 -3.94
N ARG A 574 31.94 -21.51 -4.89
CA ARG A 574 31.23 -22.33 -5.89
C ARG A 574 31.35 -21.76 -7.32
N PRO A 575 32.57 -21.49 -7.82
CA PRO A 575 32.76 -20.92 -9.17
C PRO A 575 32.33 -21.88 -10.31
N TYR A 576 32.05 -23.14 -9.99
CA TYR A 576 31.55 -24.14 -10.93
C TYR A 576 30.03 -24.04 -11.17
N LEU A 577 29.28 -23.31 -10.35
CA LEU A 577 27.85 -23.11 -10.59
C LEU A 577 27.63 -22.15 -11.75
N ASN A 578 26.71 -22.53 -12.63
CA ASN A 578 26.38 -21.76 -13.82
C ASN A 578 25.29 -20.72 -13.56
N ALA A 579 24.30 -21.08 -12.74
CA ALA A 579 23.23 -20.19 -12.32
C ALA A 579 22.90 -20.36 -10.84
N ARG A 580 22.49 -19.25 -10.22
CA ARG A 580 21.90 -19.23 -8.88
C ARG A 580 20.71 -18.27 -8.84
N ILE A 581 19.75 -18.61 -8.00
CA ILE A 581 18.70 -17.72 -7.52
C ILE A 581 18.92 -17.49 -6.01
N ALA A 582 18.71 -16.27 -5.55
CA ALA A 582 18.95 -15.87 -4.19
C ALA A 582 17.89 -14.88 -3.68
N GLN A 583 17.64 -14.90 -2.37
CA GLN A 583 16.83 -13.91 -1.68
C GLN A 583 17.48 -13.56 -0.36
N LYS A 584 17.60 -12.25 -0.08
CA LYS A 584 17.87 -11.76 1.27
C LYS A 584 16.59 -11.92 2.08
N LEU A 585 16.60 -12.77 3.10
CA LEU A 585 15.40 -13.07 3.87
C LEU A 585 15.00 -11.87 4.75
N ASP A 586 13.71 -11.62 4.86
CA ASP A 586 13.13 -10.61 5.73
C ASP A 586 12.97 -11.21 7.14
N LEU A 587 13.97 -10.97 8.00
CA LEU A 587 13.97 -11.50 9.37
C LEU A 587 13.11 -10.67 10.33
N SER A 588 12.51 -9.55 9.90
CA SER A 588 11.49 -8.86 10.70
C SER A 588 10.28 -9.76 10.95
N ARG A 589 9.98 -10.66 10.00
CA ARG A 589 8.94 -11.70 10.08
C ARG A 589 9.14 -12.71 11.22
N LEU A 590 10.32 -12.76 11.84
CA LEU A 590 10.50 -13.55 13.05
C LEU A 590 9.60 -13.06 14.18
N VAL A 591 9.32 -11.75 14.23
CA VAL A 591 8.60 -10.98 15.28
C VAL A 591 9.28 -11.00 16.66
N GLN A 592 9.92 -12.12 17.01
CA GLN A 592 10.71 -12.34 18.20
C GLN A 592 11.94 -13.21 17.89
N ASN A 593 13.03 -12.95 18.61
CA ASN A 593 14.27 -13.71 18.45
C ASN A 593 14.09 -15.17 18.87
N ASP A 594 14.61 -16.07 18.04
CA ASP A 594 14.55 -17.49 18.33
C ASP A 594 15.63 -17.91 19.31
N THR A 595 15.26 -18.81 20.21
CA THR A 595 16.20 -19.42 21.16
C THR A 595 16.77 -20.74 20.65
N LEU A 596 16.01 -21.43 19.79
CA LEU A 596 16.35 -22.74 19.24
C LEU A 596 16.94 -22.61 17.82
N PRO A 597 17.99 -23.37 17.48
CA PRO A 597 18.64 -23.29 16.18
C PRO A 597 18.06 -24.24 15.10
N PHE A 598 16.85 -24.76 15.29
CA PHE A 598 16.27 -25.80 14.43
C PHE A 598 15.27 -25.23 13.44
N TYR A 599 15.61 -25.30 12.15
CA TYR A 599 14.79 -24.78 11.06
C TYR A 599 14.47 -25.86 10.04
N ARG A 600 13.43 -25.62 9.24
CA ARG A 600 13.03 -26.53 8.17
C ARG A 600 12.86 -25.77 6.88
N LEU A 601 13.39 -26.33 5.80
CA LEU A 601 13.23 -25.85 4.43
C LEU A 601 12.38 -26.88 3.67
N GLU A 602 11.31 -26.41 3.03
CA GLU A 602 10.48 -27.18 2.12
C GLU A 602 10.42 -26.49 0.75
N PHE A 603 10.42 -27.25 -0.33
CA PHE A 603 10.26 -26.73 -1.68
C PHE A 603 9.90 -27.86 -2.65
N ASP A 604 9.30 -27.48 -3.77
CA ASP A 604 9.07 -28.35 -4.92
C ASP A 604 10.07 -28.00 -6.02
N ALA A 605 10.66 -29.03 -6.62
CA ALA A 605 11.63 -28.84 -7.69
C ALA A 605 11.46 -29.85 -8.83
N ARG A 606 11.77 -29.39 -10.04
CA ARG A 606 11.83 -30.21 -11.26
C ARG A 606 13.01 -29.76 -12.12
N VAL A 607 13.60 -30.68 -12.85
CA VAL A 607 14.74 -30.37 -13.72
C VAL A 607 14.45 -30.83 -15.15
N SER A 608 14.76 -29.97 -16.12
CA SER A 608 14.72 -30.29 -17.55
C SER A 608 16.03 -29.93 -18.24
N GLY A 609 16.49 -30.72 -19.20
CA GLY A 609 17.77 -30.52 -19.89
C GLY A 609 18.98 -31.06 -19.10
N GLU A 610 20.18 -30.55 -19.42
CA GLU A 610 21.44 -31.01 -18.84
C GLU A 610 21.80 -30.22 -17.57
N VAL A 611 21.31 -30.70 -16.41
CA VAL A 611 21.82 -30.24 -15.10
C VAL A 611 22.82 -31.26 -14.58
N GLU A 612 24.05 -30.81 -14.38
CA GLU A 612 25.17 -31.60 -13.88
C GLU A 612 25.21 -31.58 -12.35
N GLY A 613 25.41 -32.75 -11.74
CA GLY A 613 25.60 -32.85 -10.29
C GLY A 613 24.32 -32.74 -9.47
N GLN A 614 24.45 -32.23 -8.24
CA GLN A 614 23.34 -32.01 -7.32
C GLN A 614 22.99 -30.53 -7.29
N ILE A 615 21.72 -30.22 -6.98
CA ILE A 615 21.32 -28.85 -6.68
C ILE A 615 21.90 -28.52 -5.30
N GLU A 616 22.60 -27.39 -5.21
CA GLU A 616 23.16 -26.91 -3.95
C GLU A 616 22.28 -25.82 -3.37
N ILE A 617 22.07 -25.92 -2.06
CA ILE A 617 21.31 -24.96 -1.28
C ILE A 617 22.19 -24.52 -0.13
N TRP A 618 22.36 -23.21 0.06
CA TRP A 618 23.18 -22.71 1.14
C TRP A 618 22.70 -21.38 1.68
N PHE A 619 22.97 -21.18 2.96
CA PHE A 619 22.63 -19.97 3.70
C PHE A 619 23.90 -19.19 4.03
N THR A 620 23.94 -17.90 3.71
CA THR A 620 25.06 -17.00 4.03
C THR A 620 24.60 -15.77 4.81
N GLY A 621 25.55 -14.97 5.32
CA GLY A 621 25.27 -13.71 6.00
C GLY A 621 26.00 -13.59 7.34
N SER A 622 25.27 -13.21 8.38
CA SER A 622 25.81 -12.97 9.74
C SER A 622 26.23 -14.24 10.49
N LEU A 623 25.77 -15.41 10.04
CA LEU A 623 26.10 -16.70 10.63
C LEU A 623 27.05 -17.50 9.73
N PRO A 624 27.83 -18.43 10.29
CA PRO A 624 28.56 -19.44 9.52
C PRO A 624 27.66 -20.12 8.49
N GLU A 625 28.22 -20.37 7.30
CA GLU A 625 27.49 -20.97 6.18
C GLU A 625 26.92 -22.35 6.54
N VAL A 626 25.64 -22.55 6.22
CA VAL A 626 24.95 -23.84 6.31
C VAL A 626 24.66 -24.30 4.89
N THR A 627 25.01 -25.53 4.53
CA THR A 627 24.91 -26.04 3.16
C THR A 627 24.28 -27.43 3.14
N GLU A 628 23.43 -27.66 2.14
CA GLU A 628 22.80 -28.94 1.84
C GLU A 628 22.78 -29.17 0.32
N SER A 629 22.73 -30.43 -0.09
CA SER A 629 22.71 -30.79 -1.51
C SER A 629 21.65 -31.85 -1.80
N VAL A 630 20.89 -31.64 -2.89
CA VAL A 630 19.73 -32.46 -3.22
C VAL A 630 19.84 -32.99 -4.64
N THR A 631 19.54 -34.28 -4.80
CA THR A 631 19.39 -34.88 -6.13
C THR A 631 17.93 -34.79 -6.57
N ILE A 632 17.68 -34.17 -7.72
CA ILE A 632 16.37 -34.15 -8.40
C ILE A 632 16.51 -34.98 -9.69
N GLN A 633 15.55 -35.87 -9.95
CA GLN A 633 15.64 -36.83 -11.04
C GLN A 633 14.45 -36.74 -11.99
N GLY A 634 14.72 -36.43 -13.25
CA GLY A 634 13.71 -36.43 -14.32
C GLY A 634 12.79 -35.21 -14.30
N ASP A 635 11.94 -35.16 -15.31
CA ASP A 635 11.03 -34.05 -15.60
C ASP A 635 9.67 -34.23 -14.88
N VAL A 636 9.73 -34.48 -13.57
CA VAL A 636 8.55 -34.56 -12.69
C VAL A 636 8.84 -33.75 -11.44
N TRP A 637 7.87 -32.95 -10.99
CA TRP A 637 7.94 -32.22 -9.73
C TRP A 637 8.13 -33.18 -8.54
N GLN A 638 9.08 -32.83 -7.68
CA GLN A 638 9.40 -33.58 -6.47
C GLN A 638 9.42 -32.65 -5.27
N HIS A 639 8.61 -32.98 -4.26
CA HIS A 639 8.63 -32.31 -2.97
C HIS A 639 9.87 -32.71 -2.16
N ARG A 640 10.50 -31.71 -1.53
CA ARG A 640 11.70 -31.86 -0.71
C ARG A 640 11.51 -31.16 0.62
N ARG A 641 11.93 -31.86 1.68
CA ARG A 641 11.94 -31.37 3.07
C ARG A 641 13.31 -31.61 3.68
N ILE A 642 13.91 -30.56 4.23
CA ILE A 642 15.25 -30.58 4.80
C ILE A 642 15.20 -29.94 6.20
N SER A 643 15.83 -30.59 7.18
CA SER A 643 16.00 -30.03 8.52
C SER A 643 17.39 -29.44 8.67
N LEU A 644 17.45 -28.17 9.09
CA LEU A 644 18.66 -27.37 9.14
C LEU A 644 18.99 -27.02 10.59
N LEU A 645 20.28 -27.10 10.93
CA LEU A 645 20.81 -26.73 12.25
C LEU A 645 21.76 -25.55 12.12
N PHE A 646 21.35 -24.40 12.65
CA PHE A 646 22.19 -23.21 12.70
C PHE A 646 23.08 -23.20 13.96
N PRO A 647 24.13 -22.35 14.02
CA PRO A 647 24.98 -22.25 15.22
C PRO A 647 24.25 -21.69 16.45
N ARG A 648 23.20 -20.91 16.23
CA ARG A 648 22.28 -20.35 17.24
C ARG A 648 20.93 -20.04 16.59
N GLY A 649 19.91 -19.76 17.41
CA GLY A 649 18.65 -19.21 16.90
C GLY A 649 18.86 -17.86 16.19
N LEU A 650 18.05 -17.63 15.17
CA LEU A 650 18.03 -16.41 14.38
C LEU A 650 17.49 -15.24 15.19
N LYS A 651 18.01 -14.05 14.89
CA LYS A 651 17.56 -12.78 15.45
C LYS A 651 17.07 -11.88 14.32
N GLU A 652 16.19 -10.95 14.67
CA GLU A 652 15.66 -9.92 13.78
C GLU A 652 16.78 -9.12 13.08
N ASP A 653 17.85 -8.76 13.81
CA ASP A 653 18.99 -8.00 13.29
C ASP A 653 20.01 -8.84 12.49
N ASP A 654 19.79 -10.15 12.33
CA ASP A 654 20.71 -11.00 11.57
C ASP A 654 20.54 -10.76 10.06
N GLU A 655 21.64 -10.81 9.32
CA GLU A 655 21.57 -10.89 7.85
C GLU A 655 21.60 -12.36 7.42
N LEU A 656 20.62 -12.80 6.63
CA LEU A 656 20.53 -14.17 6.13
C LEU A 656 20.10 -14.21 4.66
N TRP A 657 20.88 -14.90 3.83
CA TRP A 657 20.60 -15.09 2.41
C TRP A 657 20.33 -16.55 2.12
N LEU A 658 19.19 -16.84 1.49
CA LEU A 658 18.91 -18.14 0.89
C LEU A 658 19.46 -18.17 -0.53
N ASN A 659 20.24 -19.19 -0.87
CA ASN A 659 20.79 -19.39 -2.21
C ASN A 659 20.47 -20.80 -2.70
N ILE A 660 20.05 -20.92 -3.97
CA ILE A 660 19.81 -22.18 -4.66
C ILE A 660 20.51 -22.10 -6.01
N GLY A 661 21.38 -23.08 -6.34
CA GLY A 661 22.16 -23.05 -7.56
C GLY A 661 22.43 -24.41 -8.17
N PHE A 662 22.75 -24.41 -9.47
CA PHE A 662 23.07 -25.61 -10.23
C PHE A 662 24.18 -25.37 -11.29
N SER A 663 24.77 -26.45 -11.78
CA SER A 663 25.71 -26.49 -12.90
C SER A 663 25.11 -27.19 -14.13
N GLY A 664 25.56 -26.83 -15.32
CA GLY A 664 25.04 -27.34 -16.61
C GLY A 664 24.18 -26.32 -17.36
N SER A 665 23.81 -26.66 -18.60
CA SER A 665 23.00 -25.82 -19.49
C SER A 665 21.50 -26.16 -19.47
N GLY A 666 21.03 -26.77 -18.39
CA GLY A 666 19.62 -27.12 -18.19
C GLY A 666 18.80 -26.01 -17.55
N THR A 667 17.59 -26.38 -17.14
CA THR A 667 16.64 -25.53 -16.43
C THR A 667 16.24 -26.18 -15.11
N LEU A 668 16.32 -25.41 -14.03
CA LEU A 668 15.79 -25.75 -12.72
C LEU A 668 14.44 -25.04 -12.53
N HIS A 669 13.38 -25.81 -12.34
CA HIS A 669 12.06 -25.31 -11.96
C HIS A 669 11.89 -25.39 -10.44
N LEU A 670 11.39 -24.33 -9.82
CA LEU A 670 11.18 -24.23 -8.37
C LEU A 670 9.78 -23.68 -8.06
N ASP A 671 9.23 -24.16 -6.96
CA ASP A 671 7.94 -23.72 -6.43
C ASP A 671 7.83 -24.04 -4.91
N ASN A 672 6.84 -23.46 -4.23
CA ASN A 672 6.48 -23.66 -2.82
C ASN A 672 7.67 -23.58 -1.85
N ILE A 673 8.57 -22.62 -2.06
CA ILE A 673 9.72 -22.44 -1.18
C ILE A 673 9.25 -21.90 0.18
N TRP A 674 9.42 -22.70 1.22
CA TRP A 674 9.05 -22.39 2.59
C TRP A 674 10.23 -22.61 3.53
N PHE A 675 10.58 -21.60 4.33
CA PHE A 675 11.61 -21.69 5.35
C PHE A 675 11.10 -21.11 6.67
N GLY A 676 11.09 -21.94 7.72
CA GLY A 676 10.53 -21.55 9.02
C GLY A 676 11.05 -22.39 10.18
N ARG A 677 10.50 -22.16 11.37
CA ARG A 677 10.85 -22.91 12.59
C ARG A 677 10.46 -24.38 12.43
N SER A 678 11.17 -25.27 13.11
CA SER A 678 10.87 -26.72 13.01
C SER A 678 9.48 -27.10 13.54
N ASP A 679 8.94 -26.33 14.48
CA ASP A 679 7.61 -26.52 15.06
C ASP A 679 6.49 -25.88 14.22
N ASP A 680 6.83 -25.02 13.25
CA ASP A 680 5.89 -24.42 12.32
C ASP A 680 5.58 -25.38 11.16
N ALA A 681 4.45 -25.16 10.48
CA ALA A 681 4.06 -25.92 9.29
C ALA A 681 3.36 -25.05 8.25
N LEU A 682 3.44 -25.48 7.00
CA LEU A 682 2.78 -24.85 5.86
C LEU A 682 1.26 -24.76 6.12
N GLY A 683 0.72 -23.54 6.15
CA GLY A 683 -0.72 -23.28 6.34
C GLY A 683 -1.23 -23.48 7.77
N ALA A 684 -0.35 -23.71 8.76
CA ALA A 684 -0.70 -23.82 10.17
C ALA A 684 -0.47 -22.51 10.93
N LEU A 685 -1.09 -22.37 12.10
CA LEU A 685 -0.80 -21.27 13.02
C LEU A 685 0.66 -21.28 13.47
N SER A 686 1.27 -20.09 13.50
CA SER A 686 2.63 -19.91 14.00
C SER A 686 2.78 -20.33 15.46
N SER A 687 3.84 -21.09 15.74
CA SER A 687 4.28 -21.44 17.09
C SER A 687 4.69 -20.23 17.95
N ALA A 688 4.84 -19.05 17.34
CA ALA A 688 5.11 -17.80 18.05
C ALA A 688 3.90 -17.26 18.82
N LEU A 689 2.68 -17.68 18.48
CA LEU A 689 1.47 -17.23 19.16
C LEU A 689 1.43 -17.69 20.63
N PRO A 690 1.10 -16.80 21.58
CA PRO A 690 0.94 -17.15 22.99
C PRO A 690 -0.03 -18.32 23.23
N GLU A 691 0.12 -19.00 24.38
CA GLU A 691 -0.83 -20.02 24.85
C GLU A 691 -2.22 -19.42 25.15
N ASP A 692 -3.27 -20.26 25.08
CA ASP A 692 -4.69 -19.86 25.12
C ASP A 692 -5.02 -18.99 26.34
N ASN A 693 -4.51 -19.38 27.51
CA ASN A 693 -4.79 -18.71 28.78
C ASN A 693 -4.18 -17.31 28.89
N GLN A 694 -3.33 -16.91 27.94
CA GLN A 694 -2.64 -15.62 27.94
C GLN A 694 -3.23 -14.66 26.90
N MET A 695 -3.96 -15.16 25.90
CA MET A 695 -4.52 -14.33 24.83
C MET A 695 -5.78 -13.55 25.27
N PHE A 696 -6.09 -12.48 24.53
CA PHE A 696 -7.32 -11.71 24.71
C PHE A 696 -8.52 -12.49 24.12
N THR A 697 -9.72 -12.27 24.65
CA THR A 697 -10.94 -12.98 24.25
C THR A 697 -11.91 -12.02 23.56
N PRO A 698 -11.80 -11.80 22.24
CA PRO A 698 -12.74 -10.97 21.51
C PRO A 698 -14.09 -11.71 21.34
N ASP A 699 -15.20 -10.97 21.31
CA ASP A 699 -16.51 -11.56 21.00
C ASP A 699 -16.62 -11.86 19.48
N VAL A 700 -16.00 -11.02 18.64
CA VAL A 700 -15.99 -11.11 17.18
C VAL A 700 -14.57 -10.86 16.66
N MET A 701 -14.15 -11.61 15.64
CA MET A 701 -12.87 -11.40 14.97
C MET A 701 -13.10 -11.18 13.47
N ARG A 702 -12.87 -9.95 13.01
CA ARG A 702 -12.87 -9.60 11.58
C ARG A 702 -11.55 -9.98 10.96
N LEU A 703 -11.59 -10.72 9.86
CA LEU A 703 -10.45 -11.39 9.24
C LEU A 703 -9.93 -10.58 8.05
N ASP A 704 -9.48 -9.35 8.31
CA ASP A 704 -8.89 -8.49 7.28
C ASP A 704 -7.53 -9.02 6.78
N ALA A 705 -6.86 -9.81 7.62
CA ALA A 705 -5.67 -10.56 7.26
C ALA A 705 -5.90 -11.60 6.14
N VAL A 706 -7.14 -11.93 5.78
CA VAL A 706 -7.46 -12.94 4.77
C VAL A 706 -7.88 -12.27 3.45
N PRO A 707 -7.17 -12.51 2.33
CA PRO A 707 -7.30 -11.73 1.10
C PRO A 707 -8.37 -12.31 0.14
N ILE A 708 -9.66 -12.24 0.48
CA ILE A 708 -10.73 -12.76 -0.41
C ILE A 708 -11.11 -11.69 -1.43
N GLY A 709 -10.83 -11.92 -2.72
CA GLY A 709 -11.10 -10.95 -3.80
C GLY A 709 -10.26 -9.66 -3.72
N ARG A 710 -9.13 -9.69 -3.00
CA ARG A 710 -8.30 -8.51 -2.75
C ARG A 710 -7.54 -8.09 -4.01
N ALA A 711 -7.39 -6.78 -4.20
CA ALA A 711 -6.56 -6.22 -5.27
C ALA A 711 -5.14 -6.82 -5.28
N SER A 712 -4.52 -6.92 -6.45
CA SER A 712 -3.14 -7.43 -6.65
C SER A 712 -2.88 -8.91 -6.34
N HIS A 713 -3.88 -9.65 -5.85
CA HIS A 713 -3.76 -11.07 -5.54
C HIS A 713 -4.41 -11.93 -6.62
N ILE A 714 -3.94 -13.17 -6.78
CA ILE A 714 -4.62 -14.18 -7.59
C ILE A 714 -5.91 -14.64 -6.90
N ASP A 715 -6.87 -15.11 -7.69
CA ASP A 715 -8.09 -15.76 -7.20
C ASP A 715 -7.72 -16.87 -6.20
N GLU A 716 -8.54 -17.01 -5.15
CA GLU A 716 -8.39 -18.06 -4.13
C GLU A 716 -7.09 -18.03 -3.32
N VAL A 717 -6.38 -16.91 -3.32
CA VAL A 717 -5.15 -16.75 -2.52
C VAL A 717 -5.35 -17.04 -1.03
N TRP A 718 -6.58 -16.83 -0.51
CA TRP A 718 -6.95 -17.14 0.86
C TRP A 718 -6.82 -18.63 1.23
N CYS A 719 -6.74 -19.54 0.25
CA CYS A 719 -6.57 -20.97 0.48
C CYS A 719 -5.13 -21.47 0.25
N LEU A 720 -4.23 -20.56 -0.15
CA LEU A 720 -2.82 -20.84 -0.36
C LEU A 720 -2.02 -20.77 0.95
N PRO A 721 -0.83 -21.38 1.00
CA PRO A 721 0.07 -21.24 2.13
C PRO A 721 0.50 -19.79 2.44
N GLU A 722 1.11 -19.60 3.61
CA GLU A 722 1.68 -18.28 3.95
C GLU A 722 2.93 -17.98 3.11
N GLY A 723 3.03 -16.73 2.65
CA GLY A 723 4.12 -16.26 1.79
C GLY A 723 3.95 -16.56 0.29
N THR A 724 2.78 -17.05 -0.15
CA THR A 724 2.51 -17.44 -1.54
C THR A 724 1.47 -16.57 -2.27
N GLY A 725 1.16 -15.36 -1.75
CA GLY A 725 -0.01 -14.60 -2.21
C GLY A 725 0.24 -13.23 -2.86
N CYS A 726 1.39 -12.60 -2.65
CA CYS A 726 1.66 -11.27 -3.19
C CYS A 726 3.04 -11.18 -3.84
N ALA A 727 3.04 -10.89 -5.13
CA ALA A 727 4.24 -10.73 -5.95
C ALA A 727 5.07 -9.47 -5.62
N THR A 728 4.57 -8.57 -4.77
CA THR A 728 5.33 -7.39 -4.31
C THR A 728 6.13 -7.63 -3.05
N GLY A 729 5.84 -8.72 -2.32
CA GLY A 729 6.48 -9.01 -1.05
C GLY A 729 6.13 -8.04 0.08
N GLN A 730 5.25 -7.06 -0.18
CA GLN A 730 4.83 -6.06 0.81
C GLN A 730 3.72 -6.54 1.74
N ASP A 731 3.07 -7.67 1.44
CA ASP A 731 2.02 -8.23 2.27
C ASP A 731 2.58 -9.10 3.40
N THR A 732 3.31 -8.47 4.32
CA THR A 732 3.82 -9.11 5.56
C THR A 732 2.71 -9.53 6.54
N GLY A 733 1.43 -9.38 6.17
CA GLY A 733 0.28 -9.64 7.04
C GLY A 733 -0.88 -10.43 6.44
N VAL A 734 -0.69 -11.05 5.27
CA VAL A 734 -1.74 -11.83 4.60
C VAL A 734 -1.63 -13.32 4.94
N HIS A 735 -2.74 -13.93 5.33
CA HIS A 735 -2.80 -15.29 5.87
C HIS A 735 -3.85 -16.18 5.22
N ASN A 736 -3.58 -17.49 5.30
CA ASN A 736 -4.52 -18.52 4.92
C ASN A 736 -5.79 -18.48 5.81
N LEU A 737 -6.95 -18.67 5.19
CA LEU A 737 -8.25 -18.68 5.86
C LEU A 737 -8.35 -19.75 6.95
N GLY A 738 -7.79 -20.94 6.73
CA GLY A 738 -7.77 -22.03 7.69
C GLY A 738 -7.05 -21.66 8.99
N ALA A 739 -5.88 -21.02 8.90
CA ALA A 739 -5.14 -20.54 10.07
C ALA A 739 -5.95 -19.47 10.83
N ALA A 740 -6.51 -18.49 10.12
CA ALA A 740 -7.32 -17.43 10.72
C ALA A 740 -8.59 -17.97 11.43
N LEU A 741 -9.27 -18.96 10.83
CA LEU A 741 -10.43 -19.62 11.44
C LEU A 741 -10.04 -20.48 12.64
N GLN A 742 -8.91 -21.18 12.62
CA GLN A 742 -8.39 -21.90 13.80
C GLN A 742 -8.12 -20.94 14.97
N LEU A 743 -7.53 -19.77 14.70
CA LEU A 743 -7.35 -18.76 15.74
C LEU A 743 -8.70 -18.29 16.29
N THR A 744 -9.65 -18.03 15.40
CA THR A 744 -10.99 -17.57 15.78
C THR A 744 -11.71 -18.61 16.66
N GLU A 745 -11.65 -19.89 16.29
CA GLU A 745 -12.19 -21.01 17.08
C GLU A 745 -11.49 -21.12 18.44
N ARG A 746 -10.14 -21.04 18.46
CA ARG A 746 -9.32 -21.09 19.68
C ARG A 746 -9.67 -19.98 20.66
N MET A 747 -10.08 -18.81 20.17
CA MET A 747 -10.50 -17.67 20.99
C MET A 747 -11.98 -17.73 21.41
N GLY A 748 -12.77 -18.64 20.83
CA GLY A 748 -14.23 -18.69 21.01
C GLY A 748 -14.96 -17.48 20.42
N ALA A 749 -14.37 -16.82 19.42
CA ALA A 749 -14.92 -15.63 18.78
C ALA A 749 -15.79 -15.99 17.57
N VAL A 750 -16.66 -15.07 17.16
CA VAL A 750 -17.42 -15.18 15.91
C VAL A 750 -16.55 -14.73 14.72
N PRO A 751 -16.39 -15.54 13.66
CA PRO A 751 -15.65 -15.13 12.47
C PRO A 751 -16.44 -14.10 11.65
N TRP A 752 -15.73 -13.07 11.19
CA TRP A 752 -16.22 -12.10 10.22
C TRP A 752 -15.27 -12.08 9.02
N LEU A 753 -15.75 -12.57 7.88
CA LEU A 753 -15.01 -12.63 6.62
C LEU A 753 -15.24 -11.35 5.80
N VAL A 754 -14.19 -10.89 5.11
CA VAL A 754 -14.23 -9.70 4.24
C VAL A 754 -14.09 -10.15 2.80
N ILE A 755 -15.05 -9.81 1.95
CA ILE A 755 -15.06 -10.08 0.51
C ILE A 755 -14.88 -8.75 -0.22
N ASP A 756 -13.80 -8.63 -0.98
CA ASP A 756 -13.43 -7.44 -1.75
C ASP A 756 -13.78 -7.60 -3.25
N LEU A 757 -13.55 -6.53 -4.04
CA LEU A 757 -14.13 -6.35 -5.37
C LEU A 757 -13.81 -7.42 -6.43
N TYR A 758 -12.67 -8.09 -6.34
CA TYR A 758 -12.15 -8.90 -7.43
C TYR A 758 -12.49 -10.39 -7.32
N THR A 759 -13.53 -10.74 -6.56
CA THR A 759 -14.01 -12.12 -6.48
C THR A 759 -14.72 -12.59 -7.75
N THR A 760 -14.57 -13.88 -8.07
CA THR A 760 -15.30 -14.56 -9.14
C THR A 760 -16.46 -15.40 -8.60
N PRO A 761 -17.50 -15.70 -9.40
CA PRO A 761 -18.56 -16.63 -9.02
C PRO A 761 -18.02 -18.00 -8.55
N GLU A 762 -16.99 -18.50 -9.23
CA GLU A 762 -16.31 -19.75 -8.90
C GLU A 762 -15.65 -19.68 -7.52
N GLU A 763 -14.88 -18.62 -7.24
CA GLU A 763 -14.24 -18.41 -5.94
C GLU A 763 -15.27 -18.35 -4.80
N LEU A 764 -16.39 -17.63 -4.99
CA LEU A 764 -17.45 -17.55 -4.00
C LEU A 764 -18.12 -18.91 -3.74
N SER A 765 -18.28 -19.73 -4.78
CA SER A 765 -18.75 -21.11 -4.63
C SER A 765 -17.77 -21.98 -3.85
N HIS A 766 -16.47 -21.86 -4.16
CA HIS A 766 -15.41 -22.59 -3.49
C HIS A 766 -15.25 -22.16 -2.02
N LEU A 767 -15.45 -20.88 -1.71
CA LEU A 767 -15.46 -20.37 -0.33
C LEU A 767 -16.59 -21.03 0.50
N ILE A 768 -17.81 -21.11 -0.04
CA ILE A 768 -18.93 -21.76 0.66
C ILE A 768 -18.68 -23.28 0.80
N GLU A 769 -18.14 -23.94 -0.22
CA GLU A 769 -17.72 -25.34 -0.14
C GLU A 769 -16.62 -25.53 0.92
N TYR A 770 -15.65 -24.61 1.00
CA TYR A 770 -14.60 -24.63 2.01
C TYR A 770 -15.17 -24.48 3.42
N LEU A 771 -16.21 -23.66 3.64
CA LEU A 771 -16.80 -23.48 4.97
C LEU A 771 -17.70 -24.65 5.39
N ALA A 772 -18.54 -25.16 4.47
CA ALA A 772 -19.66 -26.05 4.78
C ALA A 772 -19.70 -27.36 3.97
N GLY A 773 -18.93 -27.46 2.90
CA GLY A 773 -18.92 -28.60 1.99
C GLY A 773 -18.49 -29.92 2.63
N SER A 774 -18.77 -31.02 1.94
CA SER A 774 -18.39 -32.38 2.35
C SER A 774 -16.86 -32.52 2.47
N PRO A 775 -16.30 -33.21 3.49
CA PRO A 775 -14.86 -33.49 3.56
C PRO A 775 -14.28 -34.26 2.37
N LEU A 776 -15.13 -34.84 1.51
CA LEU A 776 -14.73 -35.56 0.30
C LEU A 776 -14.65 -34.67 -0.95
N SER A 777 -15.22 -33.46 -0.90
CA SER A 777 -15.16 -32.49 -1.98
C SER A 777 -13.76 -31.87 -2.07
N THR A 778 -13.49 -31.10 -3.12
CA THR A 778 -12.15 -30.54 -3.37
C THR A 778 -11.75 -29.59 -2.25
N TYR A 779 -12.60 -28.61 -1.93
CA TYR A 779 -12.33 -27.62 -0.87
C TYR A 779 -12.58 -28.17 0.53
N GLY A 780 -13.38 -29.23 0.67
CA GLY A 780 -13.49 -29.96 1.94
C GLY A 780 -12.21 -30.74 2.31
N LYS A 781 -11.51 -31.30 1.32
CA LYS A 781 -10.18 -31.91 1.53
C LYS A 781 -9.12 -30.86 1.85
N LEU A 782 -9.18 -29.71 1.16
CA LEU A 782 -8.31 -28.57 1.41
C LEU A 782 -8.47 -28.07 2.85
N ARG A 783 -9.72 -27.82 3.29
CA ARG A 783 -10.04 -27.47 4.67
C ARG A 783 -9.45 -28.47 5.67
N SER A 784 -9.55 -29.77 5.38
CA SER A 784 -9.00 -30.83 6.24
C SER A 784 -7.46 -30.82 6.27
N ARG A 785 -6.81 -30.51 5.15
CA ARG A 785 -5.34 -30.33 5.05
C ARG A 785 -4.89 -29.15 5.91
N ASP A 786 -5.62 -28.05 5.87
CA ASP A 786 -5.30 -26.84 6.62
C ASP A 786 -5.50 -27.03 8.14
N GLY A 787 -6.08 -28.15 8.57
CA GLY A 787 -6.12 -28.59 9.98
C GLY A 787 -7.52 -28.62 10.60
N ALA A 788 -8.59 -28.35 9.85
CA ALA A 788 -9.93 -28.45 10.39
C ALA A 788 -10.35 -29.92 10.61
N ILE A 789 -10.98 -30.19 11.76
CA ILE A 789 -11.47 -31.54 12.11
C ILE A 789 -12.83 -31.85 11.44
N GLY A 790 -13.60 -30.81 11.07
CA GLY A 790 -14.95 -30.92 10.51
C GLY A 790 -15.28 -29.76 9.58
N ARG A 791 -16.57 -29.41 9.45
CA ARG A 791 -17.01 -28.18 8.76
C ARG A 791 -16.83 -27.00 9.70
N TRP A 792 -16.40 -25.85 9.17
CA TRP A 792 -16.32 -24.63 9.97
C TRP A 792 -17.72 -24.20 10.45
N THR A 793 -18.74 -24.46 9.64
CA THR A 793 -20.13 -24.20 10.03
C THR A 793 -20.67 -25.16 11.10
N ASP A 794 -19.95 -26.20 11.49
CA ASP A 794 -20.28 -27.01 12.68
C ASP A 794 -19.62 -26.44 13.95
N ALA A 795 -18.46 -25.77 13.80
CA ALA A 795 -17.73 -25.13 14.89
C ALA A 795 -18.32 -23.75 15.26
N PHE A 796 -18.81 -23.01 14.28
CA PHE A 796 -19.39 -21.68 14.47
C PHE A 796 -20.92 -21.68 14.31
N ASP A 797 -21.60 -21.01 15.24
CA ASP A 797 -23.06 -20.82 15.18
C ASP A 797 -23.46 -19.60 14.35
N VAL A 798 -22.55 -18.64 14.20
CA VAL A 798 -22.72 -17.39 13.45
C VAL A 798 -21.46 -17.14 12.64
N LEU A 799 -21.62 -16.64 11.41
CA LEU A 799 -20.53 -16.09 10.61
C LEU A 799 -21.01 -14.79 9.94
N TYR A 800 -20.19 -13.75 10.00
CA TYR A 800 -20.43 -12.51 9.27
C TYR A 800 -19.71 -12.53 7.92
N ILE A 801 -20.37 -12.03 6.88
CA ILE A 801 -19.82 -11.84 5.54
C ILE A 801 -19.96 -10.37 5.18
N GLU A 802 -18.85 -9.66 5.19
CA GLU A 802 -18.77 -8.27 4.72
C GLU A 802 -18.45 -8.22 3.24
N ILE A 803 -19.11 -7.28 2.56
CA ILE A 803 -18.88 -6.96 1.16
C ILE A 803 -18.34 -5.54 1.10
N ALA A 804 -17.11 -5.40 0.65
CA ALA A 804 -16.33 -4.17 0.73
C ALA A 804 -15.86 -3.68 -0.65
N ASP A 805 -15.51 -2.40 -0.69
CA ASP A 805 -14.70 -1.77 -1.73
C ASP A 805 -13.52 -1.10 -1.02
N LEU A 806 -12.48 -1.89 -0.73
CA LEU A 806 -11.38 -1.42 0.13
C LEU A 806 -10.52 -0.33 -0.53
N GLN A 807 -10.49 -0.29 -1.88
CA GLN A 807 -9.71 0.67 -2.65
C GLN A 807 -10.56 1.84 -3.19
N GLY A 808 -11.88 1.81 -3.01
CA GLY A 808 -12.79 2.86 -3.48
C GLY A 808 -12.91 2.92 -5.00
N GLU A 809 -12.79 1.79 -5.69
CA GLU A 809 -12.73 1.70 -7.16
C GLU A 809 -14.10 1.91 -7.82
N LEU A 810 -15.20 1.63 -7.10
CA LEU A 810 -16.54 1.81 -7.64
C LEU A 810 -16.91 3.31 -7.66
N PRO A 811 -17.31 3.86 -8.82
CA PRO A 811 -17.34 5.31 -9.02
C PRO A 811 -18.56 6.00 -8.42
N ASN A 812 -19.62 5.26 -8.08
CA ASN A 812 -20.88 5.83 -7.64
C ASN A 812 -21.71 4.85 -6.79
N ASP A 813 -22.71 5.40 -6.09
CA ASP A 813 -23.57 4.68 -5.16
C ASP A 813 -24.38 3.53 -5.80
N VAL A 814 -24.75 3.64 -7.08
CA VAL A 814 -25.51 2.59 -7.78
C VAL A 814 -24.62 1.37 -8.01
N SER A 815 -23.38 1.59 -8.46
CA SER A 815 -22.40 0.52 -8.68
C SER A 815 -22.05 -0.19 -7.38
N ARG A 816 -21.86 0.56 -6.28
CA ARG A 816 -21.62 0.01 -4.93
C ARG A 816 -22.78 -0.89 -4.48
N ALA A 817 -24.01 -0.40 -4.56
CA ALA A 817 -25.18 -1.17 -4.14
C ALA A 817 -25.43 -2.42 -5.01
N ASN A 818 -25.26 -2.29 -6.33
CA ASN A 818 -25.44 -3.40 -7.25
C ASN A 818 -24.38 -4.49 -7.06
N TYR A 819 -23.14 -4.11 -6.75
CA TYR A 819 -22.09 -5.07 -6.44
C TYR A 819 -22.42 -5.89 -5.18
N VAL A 820 -22.90 -5.24 -4.11
CA VAL A 820 -23.37 -5.92 -2.90
C VAL A 820 -24.47 -6.93 -3.22
N HIS A 821 -25.48 -6.53 -3.99
CA HIS A 821 -26.56 -7.44 -4.41
C HIS A 821 -26.03 -8.61 -5.28
N TRP A 822 -25.06 -8.35 -6.15
CA TRP A 822 -24.45 -9.38 -6.99
C TRP A 822 -23.75 -10.45 -6.15
N ILE A 823 -22.90 -10.06 -5.19
CA ILE A 823 -22.23 -11.01 -4.28
C ILE A 823 -23.23 -11.86 -3.50
N MET A 824 -24.27 -11.23 -2.94
CA MET A 824 -25.33 -11.96 -2.24
C MET A 824 -26.02 -12.99 -3.14
N ASN A 825 -26.32 -12.61 -4.38
CA ASN A 825 -26.94 -13.51 -5.35
C ASN A 825 -26.03 -14.69 -5.71
N GLN A 826 -24.71 -14.45 -5.87
CA GLN A 826 -23.76 -15.54 -6.13
C GLN A 826 -23.68 -16.51 -4.94
N LEU A 827 -23.49 -15.99 -3.72
CA LEU A 827 -23.38 -16.83 -2.52
C LEU A 827 -24.66 -17.63 -2.25
N THR A 828 -25.83 -17.02 -2.43
CA THR A 828 -27.13 -17.68 -2.22
C THR A 828 -27.45 -18.74 -3.29
N ALA A 829 -26.84 -18.66 -4.46
CA ALA A 829 -26.98 -19.63 -5.54
C ALA A 829 -26.11 -20.89 -5.36
N THR A 830 -25.15 -20.87 -4.44
CA THR A 830 -24.24 -22.00 -4.21
C THR A 830 -24.95 -23.22 -3.61
N PRO A 831 -24.51 -24.47 -3.91
CA PRO A 831 -25.20 -25.68 -3.47
C PRO A 831 -25.34 -25.84 -1.94
N ASP A 832 -24.27 -25.55 -1.19
CA ASP A 832 -24.22 -25.76 0.26
C ASP A 832 -24.86 -24.61 1.07
N PHE A 833 -25.25 -23.48 0.44
CA PHE A 833 -25.79 -22.32 1.13
C PHE A 833 -27.09 -22.62 1.90
N SER A 834 -27.96 -23.46 1.33
CA SER A 834 -29.27 -23.77 1.93
C SER A 834 -29.17 -24.39 3.33
N ASP A 835 -28.10 -25.14 3.60
CA ASP A 835 -27.83 -25.77 4.90
C ASP A 835 -27.35 -24.77 5.96
N ILE A 836 -26.72 -23.67 5.54
CA ILE A 836 -26.01 -22.72 6.41
C ILE A 836 -26.64 -21.33 6.45
N ARG A 837 -27.69 -21.07 5.66
CA ARG A 837 -28.36 -19.76 5.57
C ARG A 837 -28.70 -19.13 6.93
N HIS A 838 -29.07 -19.93 7.92
CA HIS A 838 -29.47 -19.46 9.24
C HIS A 838 -28.29 -19.03 10.13
N LYS A 839 -27.05 -19.27 9.68
CA LYS A 839 -25.80 -18.92 10.37
C LYS A 839 -25.08 -17.73 9.75
N LEU A 840 -25.40 -17.37 8.50
CA LEU A 840 -24.72 -16.30 7.76
C LEU A 840 -25.47 -14.97 7.87
N PHE A 841 -24.74 -13.91 8.16
CA PHE A 841 -25.23 -12.53 8.18
C PHE A 841 -24.41 -11.64 7.26
N PHE A 842 -25.08 -10.88 6.40
CA PHE A 842 -24.41 -10.01 5.42
C PHE A 842 -24.22 -8.59 5.95
N ILE A 843 -23.05 -8.03 5.67
CA ILE A 843 -22.65 -6.67 6.06
C ILE A 843 -22.26 -5.91 4.80
N ASP A 844 -22.84 -4.72 4.63
CA ASP A 844 -22.46 -3.76 3.59
C ASP A 844 -21.48 -2.77 4.22
N SER A 845 -20.27 -2.67 3.69
CA SER A 845 -19.28 -1.67 4.12
C SER A 845 -18.98 -0.61 3.05
N MET A 846 -19.89 -0.45 2.08
CA MET A 846 -19.79 0.56 1.03
C MET A 846 -20.00 1.98 1.58
N ARG A 847 -19.11 2.90 1.20
CA ARG A 847 -19.27 4.34 1.47
C ARG A 847 -20.15 4.98 0.39
N TYR A 848 -21.31 5.49 0.78
CA TYR A 848 -22.25 6.14 -0.15
C TYR A 848 -22.14 7.67 -0.12
N ASP A 849 -22.01 8.28 -1.30
CA ASP A 849 -21.83 9.72 -1.49
C ASP A 849 -23.08 10.51 -1.08
N ASP A 850 -24.28 9.94 -1.27
CA ASP A 850 -25.53 10.57 -0.87
C ASP A 850 -25.88 10.38 0.63
N GLY A 851 -25.03 9.65 1.37
CA GLY A 851 -25.19 9.35 2.79
C GLY A 851 -26.39 8.46 3.11
N ARG A 852 -26.87 7.64 2.15
CA ARG A 852 -27.96 6.69 2.34
C ARG A 852 -27.52 5.29 1.98
N CYS A 853 -28.03 4.31 2.73
CA CYS A 853 -27.81 2.91 2.40
C CYS A 853 -28.80 2.49 1.30
N HIS A 854 -28.28 1.90 0.23
CA HIS A 854 -29.04 1.49 -0.96
C HIS A 854 -29.29 -0.02 -1.03
N THR A 855 -28.86 -0.78 -0.02
CA THR A 855 -28.92 -2.24 0.04
C THR A 855 -29.90 -2.73 1.11
N THR A 856 -30.23 -4.03 1.07
CA THR A 856 -31.13 -4.70 2.05
C THR A 856 -30.39 -5.70 2.94
N VAL A 857 -29.08 -5.55 3.12
CA VAL A 857 -28.27 -6.45 3.97
C VAL A 857 -28.61 -6.32 5.46
N ASP A 858 -28.18 -7.30 6.27
CA ASP A 858 -28.48 -7.36 7.70
C ASP A 858 -27.85 -6.20 8.48
N TYR A 859 -26.62 -5.81 8.17
CA TYR A 859 -25.91 -4.72 8.86
C TYR A 859 -25.18 -3.79 7.90
N HIS A 860 -24.84 -2.60 8.37
CA HIS A 860 -23.86 -1.72 7.74
C HIS A 860 -22.65 -1.62 8.67
N ALA A 861 -21.46 -1.44 8.11
CA ALA A 861 -20.26 -1.24 8.88
C ALA A 861 -19.38 -0.11 8.33
N GLY A 862 -18.75 0.65 9.23
CA GLY A 862 -17.88 1.78 8.92
C GLY A 862 -16.66 1.86 9.83
N ASP A 863 -15.69 2.69 9.43
CA ASP A 863 -14.46 2.92 10.17
C ASP A 863 -14.62 4.07 11.16
N PHE A 864 -14.31 3.84 12.43
CA PHE A 864 -14.36 4.90 13.42
C PHE A 864 -12.97 5.52 13.60
N ILE A 865 -12.75 6.64 12.93
CA ILE A 865 -11.45 7.30 12.85
C ILE A 865 -11.26 8.28 14.00
N ILE A 866 -10.12 8.17 14.68
CA ILE A 866 -9.67 9.14 15.69
C ILE A 866 -8.29 9.64 15.27
N HIS A 867 -8.16 10.96 15.05
CA HIS A 867 -6.90 11.56 14.59
C HIS A 867 -6.00 12.06 15.73
N GLU A 868 -6.57 12.34 16.90
CA GLU A 868 -5.83 12.89 18.04
C GLU A 868 -6.31 12.34 19.39
N PRO A 869 -5.43 12.34 20.43
CA PRO A 869 -5.81 11.89 21.77
C PRO A 869 -6.99 12.68 22.34
N VAL A 870 -7.89 11.97 23.01
CA VAL A 870 -9.09 12.58 23.62
C VAL A 870 -8.71 13.25 24.93
N THR A 871 -8.73 14.58 24.97
CA THR A 871 -8.31 15.36 26.16
C THR A 871 -9.43 15.66 27.13
N ASP A 872 -10.67 15.70 26.64
CA ASP A 872 -11.86 16.12 27.37
C ASP A 872 -13.13 15.59 26.68
N ALA A 873 -14.28 15.76 27.34
CA ALA A 873 -15.57 15.28 26.84
C ALA A 873 -16.07 16.03 25.59
N ILE A 874 -15.66 17.28 25.36
CA ILE A 874 -16.12 18.08 24.21
C ILE A 874 -15.49 17.55 22.93
N LYS A 875 -14.19 17.26 22.97
CA LYS A 875 -13.50 16.60 21.85
C LYS A 875 -14.11 15.25 21.54
N LEU A 876 -14.40 14.45 22.56
CA LEU A 876 -15.06 13.15 22.38
C LEU A 876 -16.42 13.31 21.69
N GLU A 877 -17.22 14.29 22.11
CA GLU A 877 -18.53 14.56 21.50
C GLU A 877 -18.39 15.01 20.03
N ALA A 878 -17.38 15.82 19.70
CA ALA A 878 -17.10 16.21 18.33
C ALA A 878 -16.76 14.98 17.45
N ILE A 879 -15.87 14.12 17.93
CA ILE A 879 -15.45 12.87 17.25
C ILE A 879 -16.65 11.93 17.05
N VAL A 880 -17.48 11.74 18.08
CA VAL A 880 -18.68 10.89 17.97
C VAL A 880 -19.72 11.48 17.03
N ASN A 881 -19.88 12.80 17.01
CA ASN A 881 -20.80 13.45 16.07
C ASN A 881 -20.33 13.33 14.62
N GLU A 882 -19.02 13.39 14.37
CA GLU A 882 -18.44 13.13 13.05
C GLU A 882 -18.76 11.70 12.61
N TRP A 883 -18.48 10.71 13.45
CA TRP A 883 -18.85 9.30 13.21
C TRP A 883 -20.34 9.13 12.89
N ILE A 884 -21.23 9.68 13.72
CA ILE A 884 -22.69 9.58 13.52
C ILE A 884 -23.12 10.19 12.18
N ASN A 885 -22.45 11.26 11.73
CA ASN A 885 -22.74 11.88 10.44
C ASN A 885 -22.27 11.06 9.24
N GLU A 886 -21.29 10.18 9.42
CA GLU A 886 -20.81 9.26 8.38
C GLU A 886 -21.70 8.01 8.26
N ILE A 887 -22.46 7.64 9.30
CA ILE A 887 -23.38 6.50 9.26
C ILE A 887 -24.46 6.73 8.19
N PRO A 888 -24.59 5.85 7.17
CA PRO A 888 -25.55 6.04 6.12
C PRO A 888 -26.98 5.81 6.63
N ARG A 889 -27.89 6.69 6.20
CA ARG A 889 -29.30 6.64 6.59
C ARG A 889 -30.01 5.48 5.88
N ARG A 890 -30.56 4.53 6.63
CA ARG A 890 -31.38 3.43 6.09
C ARG A 890 -32.86 3.82 5.94
N ARG A 891 -33.52 3.30 4.89
CA ARG A 891 -35.00 3.35 4.80
C ARG A 891 -35.58 2.42 5.85
N ILE A 892 -36.28 2.97 6.82
CA ILE A 892 -36.94 2.19 7.87
C ILE A 892 -38.06 1.34 7.25
N ALA A 893 -37.81 0.05 7.01
CA ALA A 893 -38.82 -0.93 6.65
C ALA A 893 -39.33 -1.63 7.93
N GLY A 894 -40.33 -1.05 8.59
CA GLY A 894 -40.93 -1.59 9.82
C GLY A 894 -40.53 -0.86 11.10
N SER A 895 -40.55 -1.55 12.25
CA SER A 895 -40.27 -0.96 13.58
C SER A 895 -38.88 -1.29 14.14
N THR A 896 -38.02 -1.96 13.38
CA THR A 896 -36.74 -2.50 13.87
C THR A 896 -35.59 -1.65 13.36
N PHE A 897 -34.94 -0.93 14.27
CA PHE A 897 -33.68 -0.23 14.01
C PHE A 897 -32.55 -1.25 13.91
N MET A 898 -31.81 -1.26 12.80
CA MET A 898 -30.60 -2.07 12.64
C MET A 898 -29.39 -1.18 12.95
N PRO A 899 -28.53 -1.58 13.90
CA PRO A 899 -27.42 -0.76 14.33
C PRO A 899 -26.21 -0.86 13.42
N GLU A 900 -25.37 0.15 13.53
CA GLU A 900 -24.07 0.21 12.88
C GLU A 900 -23.09 -0.77 13.55
N LEU A 901 -22.12 -1.26 12.77
CA LEU A 901 -20.98 -2.01 13.29
C LEU A 901 -19.71 -1.20 13.03
N ILE A 902 -18.96 -0.88 14.07
CA ILE A 902 -17.63 -0.26 13.90
C ILE A 902 -16.67 -1.39 13.53
N ARG A 903 -16.25 -1.46 12.25
CA ARG A 903 -15.41 -2.54 11.73
C ARG A 903 -13.91 -2.35 11.98
N SER A 904 -13.47 -1.12 12.16
CA SER A 904 -12.08 -0.76 12.45
C SER A 904 -12.01 0.46 13.35
N ILE A 905 -11.08 0.39 14.30
CA ILE A 905 -10.61 1.50 15.12
C ILE A 905 -9.08 1.43 15.08
N SER A 906 -8.49 2.23 14.20
CA SER A 906 -7.05 2.36 14.04
C SER A 906 -6.50 3.52 14.88
N PHE A 907 -5.25 3.39 15.32
CA PHE A 907 -4.50 4.46 15.97
C PHE A 907 -3.22 4.84 15.22
N GLU A 908 -3.05 4.39 13.97
CA GLU A 908 -1.84 4.65 13.18
C GLU A 908 -1.59 6.14 12.94
N HIS A 909 -2.66 6.93 12.85
CA HIS A 909 -2.59 8.38 12.64
C HIS A 909 -2.17 9.18 13.89
N PHE A 910 -2.00 8.53 15.04
CA PHE A 910 -1.59 9.22 16.27
C PHE A 910 -0.11 9.59 16.22
N SER A 911 0.17 10.89 16.19
CA SER A 911 1.53 11.43 16.33
C SER A 911 2.15 11.24 17.74
N SER A 912 1.35 10.81 18.72
CA SER A 912 1.75 10.66 20.12
C SER A 912 1.39 9.27 20.66
N GLN A 913 2.01 8.86 21.76
CA GLN A 913 1.74 7.54 22.35
C GLN A 913 0.26 7.39 22.74
N VAL A 914 -0.41 6.40 22.13
CA VAL A 914 -1.80 6.04 22.45
C VAL A 914 -1.92 5.63 23.91
N ARG A 915 -2.84 6.24 24.65
CA ARG A 915 -3.10 5.89 26.06
C ARG A 915 -4.24 4.87 26.15
N MET A 916 -4.27 4.14 27.26
CA MET A 916 -5.35 3.21 27.56
C MET A 916 -6.74 3.87 27.44
N VAL A 917 -6.89 5.09 27.95
CA VAL A 917 -8.16 5.82 27.86
C VAL A 917 -8.61 6.10 26.43
N ASP A 918 -7.67 6.39 25.51
CA ASP A 918 -7.98 6.71 24.11
C ASP A 918 -8.53 5.45 23.41
N ALA A 919 -7.90 4.30 23.61
CA ALA A 919 -8.36 3.04 23.04
C ALA A 919 -9.66 2.52 23.66
N THR A 920 -9.85 2.68 24.98
CA THR A 920 -11.08 2.24 25.65
C THR A 920 -12.25 3.15 25.35
N VAL A 921 -12.06 4.46 25.26
CA VAL A 921 -13.15 5.38 24.93
C VAL A 921 -13.61 5.16 23.49
N ALA A 922 -12.68 4.96 22.54
CA ALA A 922 -13.03 4.67 21.15
C ALA A 922 -13.97 3.46 21.03
N ALA A 923 -13.67 2.38 21.74
CA ALA A 923 -14.50 1.17 21.73
C ALA A 923 -15.88 1.34 22.43
N LEU A 924 -16.03 2.33 23.31
CA LEU A 924 -17.24 2.51 24.14
C LEU A 924 -18.11 3.68 23.74
N ALA A 925 -17.57 4.68 23.03
CA ALA A 925 -18.18 6.01 22.90
C ALA A 925 -19.60 5.99 22.30
N ASP A 926 -19.82 5.19 21.26
CA ASP A 926 -21.12 4.99 20.61
C ASP A 926 -21.72 3.59 20.83
N LEU A 927 -21.02 2.71 21.57
CA LEU A 927 -21.42 1.32 21.78
C LEU A 927 -22.70 1.22 22.63
N GLY A 928 -23.72 0.58 22.06
CA GLY A 928 -25.05 0.47 22.68
C GLY A 928 -25.96 1.69 22.42
N ASN A 929 -25.50 2.67 21.63
CA ASN A 929 -26.29 3.80 21.17
C ASN A 929 -26.68 3.66 19.69
N ASN A 930 -25.81 4.04 18.74
CA ASN A 930 -26.03 3.79 17.31
C ASN A 930 -25.27 2.54 16.83
N SER A 931 -24.15 2.21 17.47
CA SER A 931 -23.31 1.04 17.15
C SER A 931 -23.54 -0.13 18.10
N ALA A 932 -23.65 -1.34 17.56
CA ALA A 932 -23.83 -2.57 18.35
C ALA A 932 -22.54 -3.34 18.62
N LEU A 933 -21.52 -3.14 17.79
CA LEU A 933 -20.24 -3.83 17.86
C LEU A 933 -19.11 -2.82 17.60
N ALA A 934 -18.00 -2.98 18.31
CA ALA A 934 -16.79 -2.21 18.07
C ALA A 934 -15.57 -3.11 17.98
N LEU A 935 -14.81 -2.97 16.90
CA LEU A 935 -13.60 -3.73 16.63
C LEU A 935 -12.37 -2.84 16.72
N LEU A 936 -11.40 -3.23 17.55
CA LEU A 936 -10.09 -2.58 17.62
C LEU A 936 -9.12 -3.27 16.65
N ASP A 937 -8.33 -2.48 15.94
CA ASP A 937 -7.31 -3.02 15.05
C ASP A 937 -6.20 -3.73 15.84
N VAL A 938 -5.87 -4.95 15.41
CA VAL A 938 -4.86 -5.81 16.00
C VAL A 938 -4.01 -6.43 14.91
N ASP A 939 -2.74 -6.07 14.89
CA ASP A 939 -1.74 -6.66 14.02
C ASP A 939 -0.83 -7.59 14.84
N LEU A 940 -1.04 -8.91 14.79
CA LEU A 940 -0.20 -9.87 15.52
C LEU A 940 1.15 -10.16 14.84
N SER A 941 1.39 -9.66 13.62
CA SER A 941 2.71 -9.68 13.00
C SER A 941 3.67 -8.69 13.68
N GLU A 942 3.12 -7.71 14.40
CA GLU A 942 3.89 -6.76 15.17
C GLU A 942 4.18 -7.19 16.62
N LYS A 943 5.42 -6.94 17.07
CA LYS A 943 5.92 -7.30 18.40
C LYS A 943 5.12 -6.73 19.59
N PRO A 944 4.66 -5.46 19.60
CA PRO A 944 3.89 -4.93 20.73
C PRO A 944 2.54 -5.65 20.91
N TYR A 945 1.90 -6.03 19.81
CA TYR A 945 0.63 -6.75 19.80
C TYR A 945 0.83 -8.23 20.14
N LEU A 946 1.80 -8.91 19.52
CA LEU A 946 2.12 -10.31 19.82
C LEU A 946 2.50 -10.52 21.29
N SER A 947 3.24 -9.56 21.87
CA SER A 947 3.58 -9.58 23.30
C SER A 947 2.44 -9.13 24.23
N LEU A 948 1.27 -8.80 23.68
CA LEU A 948 0.05 -8.37 24.38
C LEU A 948 0.24 -7.09 25.22
N LYS A 949 1.23 -6.28 24.84
CA LYS A 949 1.58 -5.03 25.53
C LYS A 949 0.98 -3.80 24.86
N HIS A 950 0.54 -3.91 23.61
CA HIS A 950 -0.12 -2.83 22.90
C HIS A 950 -1.42 -2.43 23.62
N VAL A 951 -1.72 -1.13 23.63
CA VAL A 951 -2.87 -0.59 24.37
C VAL A 951 -4.21 -1.02 23.76
N ALA A 952 -4.28 -1.24 22.45
CA ALA A 952 -5.48 -1.78 21.79
C ALA A 952 -5.84 -3.17 22.34
N VAL A 953 -4.86 -4.09 22.40
CA VAL A 953 -5.02 -5.44 22.96
C VAL A 953 -5.43 -5.39 24.43
N ARG A 954 -4.81 -4.50 25.22
CA ARG A 954 -5.16 -4.31 26.64
C ARG A 954 -6.55 -3.70 26.80
N SER A 955 -6.95 -2.83 25.88
CA SER A 955 -8.30 -2.25 25.83
C SER A 955 -9.34 -3.34 25.62
N LEU A 956 -9.12 -4.29 24.69
CA LEU A 956 -9.99 -5.47 24.49
C LEU A 956 -10.18 -6.26 25.78
N TYR A 957 -9.10 -6.49 26.53
CA TYR A 957 -9.21 -7.10 27.84
C TYR A 957 -10.08 -6.25 28.78
N SER A 958 -9.92 -4.93 28.80
CA SER A 958 -10.73 -4.06 29.67
C SER A 958 -12.20 -4.00 29.28
N VAL A 959 -12.57 -4.11 28.01
CA VAL A 959 -13.97 -4.02 27.53
C VAL A 959 -14.68 -5.37 27.43
N ARG A 960 -13.99 -6.48 27.77
CA ARG A 960 -14.57 -7.83 27.70
C ARG A 960 -15.87 -8.02 28.48
N GLY A 961 -16.72 -8.90 27.95
CA GLY A 961 -17.96 -9.34 28.58
C GLY A 961 -19.05 -8.29 28.55
N LEU A 962 -19.17 -7.55 27.45
CA LEU A 962 -20.26 -6.59 27.19
C LEU A 962 -21.35 -7.15 26.27
N ALA A 963 -21.07 -8.22 25.53
CA ALA A 963 -22.05 -8.93 24.72
C ALA A 963 -23.33 -9.24 25.53
N GLY A 964 -24.49 -8.91 24.95
CA GLY A 964 -25.81 -9.13 25.56
C GLY A 964 -26.24 -8.08 26.61
N LYS A 965 -25.45 -7.02 26.86
CA LYS A 965 -25.82 -5.92 27.76
C LYS A 965 -26.42 -4.74 27.01
N THR A 966 -27.17 -3.90 27.72
CA THR A 966 -27.66 -2.61 27.21
C THR A 966 -26.92 -1.46 27.89
N LEU A 967 -26.69 -0.37 27.16
CA LEU A 967 -26.12 0.87 27.68
C LEU A 967 -27.13 1.54 28.64
N LEU A 968 -26.65 1.99 29.80
CA LEU A 968 -27.43 2.72 30.79
C LEU A 968 -27.31 4.24 30.57
N GLU A 969 -28.33 4.99 30.99
CA GLU A 969 -28.26 6.46 31.03
C GLU A 969 -27.04 6.94 31.84
N LYS A 970 -26.34 7.98 31.38
CA LYS A 970 -25.12 8.51 32.00
C LYS A 970 -25.25 8.63 33.53
N PRO A 971 -24.30 8.11 34.33
CA PRO A 971 -24.38 8.15 35.79
C PRO A 971 -24.56 9.57 36.34
N VAL A 972 -25.38 9.72 37.39
CA VAL A 972 -25.64 11.02 38.02
C VAL A 972 -24.51 11.36 38.99
N ILE A 973 -23.86 12.50 38.78
CA ILE A 973 -22.86 13.04 39.71
C ILE A 973 -23.59 13.65 40.92
N ILE A 974 -23.45 13.03 42.08
CA ILE A 974 -24.06 13.49 43.35
C ILE A 974 -23.21 14.58 44.00
N ARG A 975 -21.88 14.47 43.86
CA ARG A 975 -20.91 15.41 44.42
C ARG A 975 -19.70 15.42 43.51
N GLU A 976 -19.27 16.60 43.08
CA GLU A 976 -18.05 16.78 42.30
C GLU A 976 -16.84 16.97 43.22
N GLY A 977 -15.75 16.26 42.91
CA GLY A 977 -14.46 16.44 43.57
C GLY A 977 -13.68 17.59 42.96
N LYS A 978 -13.13 18.51 43.76
CA LYS A 978 -12.20 19.55 43.24
C LYS A 978 -10.87 18.91 42.84
N SER A 979 -10.41 19.17 41.61
CA SER A 979 -9.05 18.86 41.16
C SER A 979 -8.03 19.78 41.87
N ASP A 980 -6.80 19.29 42.07
CA ASP A 980 -5.68 20.02 42.69
C ASP A 980 -5.05 21.04 41.72
N GLU A 981 -5.86 21.84 41.02
CA GLU A 981 -5.35 22.90 40.16
C GLU A 981 -4.92 24.12 40.99
N ARG A 982 -3.64 24.49 40.87
CA ARG A 982 -3.14 25.78 41.33
C ARG A 982 -3.92 26.87 40.61
N LYS A 983 -4.82 27.55 41.35
CA LYS A 983 -5.59 28.70 40.89
C LYS A 983 -4.76 29.65 40.02
N SER A 984 -5.08 29.71 38.73
CA SER A 984 -4.75 30.88 37.92
C SER A 984 -5.65 32.03 38.37
N SER A 985 -5.07 33.23 38.44
CA SER A 985 -5.71 34.43 38.99
C SER A 985 -6.40 35.24 37.91
N TYR A 986 -7.45 34.70 37.28
CA TYR A 986 -8.38 35.50 36.48
C TYR A 986 -9.81 35.02 36.71
N PRO A 987 -10.76 35.92 37.00
CA PRO A 987 -12.17 35.57 37.09
C PRO A 987 -12.79 35.76 35.71
N ASP A 988 -13.16 34.68 35.02
CA ASP A 988 -14.26 34.70 34.05
C ASP A 988 -14.75 33.28 33.71
N ASP A 989 -16.07 33.21 33.51
CA ASP A 989 -16.93 32.11 33.05
C ASP A 989 -16.93 30.76 33.77
N LYS A 990 -18.00 30.57 34.57
CA LYS A 990 -18.54 29.23 34.84
C LYS A 990 -19.30 28.73 33.61
N SER A 991 -18.57 28.24 32.61
CA SER A 991 -19.12 27.28 31.65
C SER A 991 -18.88 25.86 32.19
N ASP A 992 -19.70 24.90 31.77
CA ASP A 992 -19.71 23.47 32.14
C ASP A 992 -18.46 22.72 31.59
N SER A 993 -17.29 23.39 31.52
CA SER A 993 -16.33 23.29 30.41
C SER A 993 -15.05 22.46 30.64
N ASP A 994 -14.89 21.76 31.76
CA ASP A 994 -13.68 20.93 32.00
C ASP A 994 -14.02 19.58 32.64
N ARG A 995 -14.88 18.78 31.99
CA ARG A 995 -15.11 17.39 32.43
C ARG A 995 -14.02 16.47 31.91
N ASN A 996 -13.05 16.22 32.78
CA ASN A 996 -11.88 15.37 32.52
C ASN A 996 -12.11 13.87 32.78
N VAL A 997 -13.26 13.47 33.32
CA VAL A 997 -13.61 12.07 33.61
C VAL A 997 -14.98 11.72 33.04
N GLU A 998 -15.05 10.65 32.26
CA GLU A 998 -16.28 10.14 31.63
C GLU A 998 -16.64 8.75 32.16
N PHE A 999 -17.94 8.43 32.17
CA PHE A 999 -18.47 7.19 32.73
C PHE A 999 -19.40 6.47 31.76
N PHE A 1000 -19.17 5.17 31.56
CA PHE A 1000 -20.02 4.29 30.76
C PHE A 1000 -20.51 3.14 31.63
N ALA A 1001 -21.81 2.85 31.61
CA ALA A 1001 -22.38 1.77 32.41
C ALA A 1001 -23.28 0.88 31.56
N PHE A 1002 -23.13 -0.44 31.71
CA PHE A 1002 -23.85 -1.44 30.95
C PHE A 1002 -24.53 -2.43 31.89
N SER A 1003 -25.70 -2.93 31.51
CA SER A 1003 -26.38 -3.97 32.28
C SER A 1003 -27.07 -5.01 31.41
N SER A 1004 -27.07 -6.25 31.89
CA SER A 1004 -28.02 -7.28 31.50
C SER A 1004 -28.87 -7.67 32.71
N ARG A 1005 -29.75 -8.67 32.56
CA ARG A 1005 -30.49 -9.23 33.71
C ARG A 1005 -29.56 -9.75 34.81
N ASP A 1006 -28.42 -10.29 34.40
CA ASP A 1006 -27.55 -11.08 35.27
C ASP A 1006 -26.20 -10.40 35.57
N SER A 1007 -25.93 -9.22 35.00
CA SER A 1007 -24.66 -8.53 35.24
C SER A 1007 -24.74 -7.01 35.06
N LYS A 1008 -23.84 -6.30 35.73
CA LYS A 1008 -23.62 -4.86 35.55
C LYS A 1008 -22.13 -4.56 35.42
N THR A 1009 -21.77 -3.68 34.50
CA THR A 1009 -20.39 -3.21 34.30
C THR A 1009 -20.37 -1.68 34.31
N LEU A 1010 -19.39 -1.09 34.99
CA LEU A 1010 -19.11 0.35 34.96
C LEU A 1010 -17.67 0.58 34.52
N PHE A 1011 -17.48 1.56 33.64
CA PHE A 1011 -16.20 2.14 33.26
C PHE A 1011 -16.11 3.58 33.77
N ALA A 1012 -14.96 3.95 34.32
CA ALA A 1012 -14.59 5.34 34.54
C ALA A 1012 -13.27 5.60 33.79
N LEU A 1013 -13.26 6.67 32.99
CA LEU A 1013 -12.21 7.02 32.04
C LEU A 1013 -11.67 8.40 32.37
N ASN A 1014 -10.35 8.55 32.59
CA ASN A 1014 -9.75 9.85 32.89
C ASN A 1014 -8.94 10.38 31.70
N PHE A 1015 -9.50 11.37 30.99
CA PHE A 1015 -8.87 12.02 29.83
C PHE A 1015 -7.79 13.03 30.25
N GLY A 1016 -7.95 13.61 31.44
CA GLY A 1016 -7.15 14.74 31.92
C GLY A 1016 -5.73 14.38 32.35
N GLN A 1017 -4.94 15.43 32.60
CA GLN A 1017 -3.53 15.35 33.03
C GLN A 1017 -3.37 15.10 34.54
N SER A 1018 -4.46 15.14 35.32
CA SER A 1018 -4.44 15.03 36.77
C SER A 1018 -5.17 13.77 37.27
N SER A 1019 -4.82 13.29 38.47
CA SER A 1019 -5.50 12.14 39.07
C SER A 1019 -6.84 12.54 39.67
N HIS A 1020 -7.87 11.72 39.47
CA HIS A 1020 -9.21 11.96 40.01
C HIS A 1020 -9.61 10.86 41.00
N ILE A 1021 -10.32 11.24 42.07
CA ILE A 1021 -10.84 10.29 43.05
C ILE A 1021 -12.33 10.07 42.80
N VAL A 1022 -12.73 8.83 42.55
CA VAL A 1022 -14.11 8.44 42.21
C VAL A 1022 -14.67 7.48 43.28
N SER A 1023 -15.91 7.74 43.71
CA SER A 1023 -16.70 6.83 44.54
C SER A 1023 -18.00 6.47 43.82
N VAL A 1024 -18.34 5.18 43.78
CA VAL A 1024 -19.47 4.66 42.99
C VAL A 1024 -20.60 4.16 43.89
N GLN A 1025 -21.84 4.49 43.54
CA GLN A 1025 -23.09 3.97 44.14
C GLN A 1025 -23.99 3.34 43.06
N GLY A 1026 -24.85 2.39 43.44
CA GLY A 1026 -25.88 1.81 42.55
C GLY A 1026 -25.70 0.34 42.15
N PHE A 1027 -24.66 -0.32 42.66
CA PHE A 1027 -24.48 -1.78 42.58
C PHE A 1027 -25.17 -2.51 43.75
N ASP A 1028 -25.59 -3.76 43.55
CA ASP A 1028 -26.23 -4.56 44.60
C ASP A 1028 -25.21 -4.97 45.66
N GLN A 1029 -25.43 -4.53 46.90
CA GLN A 1029 -24.52 -4.79 48.03
C GLN A 1029 -24.45 -6.28 48.44
N ARG A 1030 -25.40 -7.10 47.99
CA ARG A 1030 -25.47 -8.54 48.31
C ARG A 1030 -24.60 -9.39 47.40
N LEU A 1031 -24.29 -8.88 46.21
CA LEU A 1031 -23.52 -9.60 45.19
C LEU A 1031 -22.05 -9.18 45.26
N LYS A 1032 -21.15 -10.08 44.84
CA LYS A 1032 -19.73 -9.73 44.72
C LYS A 1032 -19.54 -8.91 43.45
N ALA A 1033 -18.80 -7.81 43.57
CA ALA A 1033 -18.31 -7.06 42.43
C ALA A 1033 -16.78 -7.19 42.39
N SER A 1034 -16.19 -7.33 41.21
CA SER A 1034 -14.75 -7.21 41.00
C SER A 1034 -14.43 -5.82 40.43
N PHE A 1035 -13.21 -5.37 40.63
CA PHE A 1035 -12.70 -4.16 39.99
C PHE A 1035 -11.30 -4.39 39.44
N GLU A 1036 -10.97 -3.66 38.39
CA GLU A 1036 -9.66 -3.61 37.73
C GLU A 1036 -9.34 -2.15 37.44
N LEU A 1037 -8.15 -1.70 37.86
CA LEU A 1037 -7.67 -0.35 37.63
C LEU A 1037 -6.42 -0.41 36.76
N PHE A 1038 -6.45 0.29 35.63
CA PHE A 1038 -5.42 0.33 34.62
C PHE A 1038 -4.72 1.69 34.61
N ASP A 1039 -3.39 1.71 34.40
CA ASP A 1039 -2.63 2.92 34.10
C ASP A 1039 -2.77 3.36 32.63
N HIS A 1040 -2.13 4.48 32.25
CA HIS A 1040 -2.15 4.99 30.87
C HIS A 1040 -1.54 4.04 29.82
N ARG A 1041 -0.75 3.03 30.23
CA ARG A 1041 -0.19 2.02 29.34
C ARG A 1041 -1.05 0.75 29.31
N GLY A 1042 -2.12 0.69 30.11
CA GLY A 1042 -2.97 -0.49 30.25
C GLY A 1042 -2.41 -1.57 31.19
N ASN A 1043 -1.43 -1.27 32.05
CA ASN A 1043 -1.04 -2.22 33.10
C ASN A 1043 -2.06 -2.19 34.24
N VAL A 1044 -2.45 -3.36 34.74
CA VAL A 1044 -3.27 -3.46 35.96
C VAL A 1044 -2.44 -3.03 37.16
N ILE A 1045 -2.83 -1.92 37.79
CA ILE A 1045 -2.17 -1.39 39.00
C ILE A 1045 -2.86 -1.84 40.29
N SER A 1046 -4.15 -2.18 40.21
CA SER A 1046 -4.92 -2.73 41.33
C SER A 1046 -6.11 -3.52 40.81
N GLU A 1047 -6.36 -4.68 41.41
CA GLU A 1047 -7.54 -5.50 41.13
C GLU A 1047 -8.04 -6.19 42.40
N GLY A 1048 -9.29 -6.63 42.41
CA GLY A 1048 -9.81 -7.45 43.51
C GLY A 1048 -11.33 -7.44 43.63
N ILE A 1049 -11.83 -8.07 44.70
CA ILE A 1049 -13.26 -8.07 45.04
C ILE A 1049 -13.59 -6.80 45.81
N TRP A 1050 -14.46 -5.98 45.24
CA TRP A 1050 -14.94 -4.74 45.83
C TRP A 1050 -15.86 -4.98 47.01
N LYS A 1051 -15.60 -4.30 48.14
CA LYS A 1051 -16.40 -4.34 49.37
C LYS A 1051 -17.04 -2.96 49.57
N PHE A 1052 -18.37 -2.88 49.49
CA PHE A 1052 -19.21 -1.65 49.44
C PHE A 1052 -19.08 -0.61 50.59
N LYS A 1053 -18.09 -0.68 51.49
CA LYS A 1053 -18.03 0.12 52.72
C LYS A 1053 -17.46 1.56 52.58
N ARG A 1054 -17.47 2.14 51.37
CA ARG A 1054 -16.85 3.43 50.95
C ARG A 1054 -15.35 3.32 50.67
N ASP A 1055 -15.01 2.69 49.56
CA ASP A 1055 -13.66 2.73 49.01
C ASP A 1055 -13.63 3.73 47.84
N ASP A 1056 -12.79 4.74 47.98
CA ASP A 1056 -12.50 5.76 46.97
C ASP A 1056 -11.44 5.22 46.00
N PHE A 1057 -11.72 5.19 44.70
CA PHE A 1057 -10.76 4.78 43.67
C PHE A 1057 -9.97 5.99 43.16
N THR A 1058 -8.66 5.88 43.05
CA THR A 1058 -7.81 6.94 42.46
C THR A 1058 -7.53 6.59 41.00
N LEU A 1059 -8.23 7.24 40.06
CA LEU A 1059 -7.92 7.17 38.64
C LEU A 1059 -6.67 8.00 38.33
N LEU A 1060 -5.68 7.38 37.72
CA LEU A 1060 -4.50 8.07 37.21
C LEU A 1060 -4.83 8.78 35.87
N PRO A 1061 -4.06 9.81 35.47
CA PRO A 1061 -4.15 10.42 34.14
C PRO A 1061 -4.05 9.36 33.03
N GLY A 1062 -4.98 9.38 32.07
CA GLY A 1062 -5.04 8.41 30.97
C GLY A 1062 -5.43 6.98 31.40
N GLY A 1063 -5.78 6.77 32.67
CA GLY A 1063 -6.13 5.46 33.23
C GLY A 1063 -7.63 5.14 33.16
N VAL A 1064 -7.94 3.86 33.36
CA VAL A 1064 -9.28 3.29 33.25
C VAL A 1064 -9.60 2.47 34.50
N LEU A 1065 -10.79 2.65 35.08
CA LEU A 1065 -11.34 1.77 36.11
C LEU A 1065 -12.51 1.00 35.54
N VAL A 1066 -12.50 -0.32 35.73
CA VAL A 1066 -13.61 -1.21 35.36
C VAL A 1066 -14.14 -1.87 36.63
N ILE A 1067 -15.45 -1.83 36.85
CA ILE A 1067 -16.13 -2.54 37.93
C ILE A 1067 -17.17 -3.48 37.31
N ARG A 1068 -17.10 -4.77 37.62
CA ARG A 1068 -18.02 -5.80 37.13
C ARG A 1068 -18.75 -6.46 38.29
N GLN A 1069 -20.05 -6.64 38.16
CA GLN A 1069 -20.88 -7.37 39.11
C GLN A 1069 -21.68 -8.43 38.36
N GLU A 1070 -21.59 -9.67 38.80
CA GLU A 1070 -22.35 -10.80 38.27
C GLU A 1070 -23.31 -11.30 39.34
N THR A 1071 -24.56 -11.60 38.94
CA THR A 1071 -25.42 -12.47 39.73
C THR A 1071 -24.93 -13.90 39.53
N ALA A 1072 -24.70 -14.64 40.62
CA ALA A 1072 -24.38 -16.06 40.51
C ALA A 1072 -25.40 -16.77 39.60
N PRO A 1073 -24.98 -17.70 38.74
CA PRO A 1073 -25.91 -18.34 37.81
C PRO A 1073 -27.05 -19.03 38.58
N PRO A 1074 -28.28 -19.09 38.03
CA PRO A 1074 -29.30 -19.94 38.61
C PRO A 1074 -28.76 -21.37 38.66
N ARG A 1075 -28.83 -21.99 39.84
CA ARG A 1075 -28.42 -23.39 40.07
C ARG A 1075 -29.18 -24.38 39.21
#